data_AF-A0A423KD62-F1
#
_entry.id   AF-A0A423KD62-F1
#
_cell.length_a   1.000
_cell.length_b   1.000
_cell.length_c   1.000
_cell.angle_alpha   90.00
_cell.angle_beta   90.00
_cell.angle_gamma   90.00
#
_symmetry.space_group_name_H-M   'P 1'
#
loop_
_entity.id
_entity.type
_entity.pdbx_description
1 polymer ?
#
loop_
_entity_poly.entity_id
_entity_poly.type
_entity_poly.pdbx_seq_one_letter_code
_entity_poly.pdbx_strand_id
1 'polypeptide(L)'
;MQLQEQATLTSGDERQRMVIIEALTHAMGDEYIHQTLAWPWDLLAVSCVPGSALHAVHQSSALVLSRMIRQPDFMNIRAEQLIPEQASFHVDQESRLYYVREDISSSALPGNASESVTNYFFARIDITPHINQLNGFAQDLELLAKMARITGGFISSNNRIAVGQWLRFHNLPLPTDEESTKALIDLLNFAVMPDTENYWELLDAPADSPFALTENNRAIIRGITAQLTGNEMPLAEYFGASLVLENAGSDKQPQSLEYRLQRLISDAGLLDETGQKYIDALGWFADESGPQPSKQLINQLLIAAMLLDLDPDVDTANTTFAGFKLYSSAHVQRLPSDIRSDLEAHLIQRCKLHKLIAPLVAELVLAGMAPAYLVRELPPSLKVGTPGWVILSQAVGLAESVVPGAARRMTYEHMLGFSPIAELTPQLNELHALAGIDPVVTWALMNGLIQRDANGELRLETINQGIKAYNEHVQTLSSALDAINKPIPRRKALALKELASNEPACDPHERLVKHRGSGGGAGREVSVLDLYMSDQLHSQDWGRVRGRDIYQEFPGLKDLFPVADLYETAVHSHYNELIAGLSTTIRYVLSQLTQSNRKFIEHGRLAIYRVEAYKQHFDAGSIPEATRERTGRYGVIICAELQGTLVRCFELFPLRSECRSTPELREKVGKYLFAYDQDGTRSHFVEDNSLLDAPLDLDAYFKNAAPRSDATSSVFVRKIGEFDSSWHPTHSDRPMAYFNAERIKAISDLIAKEHPFLTESELADMGRDSTEQELAAEKFDVIFNKLLNLIIPFKECIEGLSSGVPARQRDAIASCVMDAAAVAFIFASVPVQVGKAVGKSASLATKLLSASRIGTRTVVSLLNPLEGVPTLINGGLKLVGRGAIKLGGHALGAAQVVRSQLYRLTGAHSYNLLRALDHTGAAARIRMSLDTVSHARALFKNDGITTLEEVLTRLSDKTIALPKGADPVEWQHLFNNAAKEVGLANKHGQDLAGLIGQAAADKVLTETMKIFPANYASNATSASDYAETLADIARLETKKATYLKNHQQNILNMDLGRAPYDAVVPEKVFNPQGFTDPAQRAGAWMVNGATSQTNDFDHFVAVLREYAGNSKSLTDPSVITEVHSKLIFTNVDRVRGVGLESKYGSSVAGFALMEQHLKTLDTAHQHFDKHLLATVIGFQSFGDGNGRTASALYAISQLRAGRFTPLPRETVDLLSGIR
;
A
#
# COMPACT_ATOMS: atom_id res chain seq x y z
N MET A 1 -26.38 -24.91 -25.13
CA MET A 1 -26.27 -23.51 -24.67
C MET A 1 -24.86 -23.16 -24.16
N GLN A 2 -23.84 -24.02 -24.29
CA GLN A 2 -22.44 -23.75 -23.89
C GLN A 2 -21.51 -23.32 -25.05
N LEU A 3 -21.95 -23.46 -26.32
CA LEU A 3 -21.17 -23.04 -27.49
C LEU A 3 -21.41 -21.57 -27.90
N GLN A 4 -22.36 -20.87 -27.26
CA GLN A 4 -22.66 -19.47 -27.55
C GLN A 4 -21.96 -18.46 -26.61
N GLU A 5 -21.47 -18.89 -25.44
CA GLU A 5 -20.69 -18.03 -24.52
C GLU A 5 -19.20 -17.90 -24.89
N GLN A 6 -18.66 -18.80 -25.72
CA GLN A 6 -17.30 -18.64 -26.25
C GLN A 6 -17.18 -17.57 -27.35
N ALA A 7 -18.31 -17.04 -27.85
CA ALA A 7 -18.36 -16.08 -28.94
C ALA A 7 -18.22 -14.59 -28.51
N THR A 8 -18.11 -14.32 -27.20
CA THR A 8 -18.04 -12.95 -26.64
C THR A 8 -16.66 -12.57 -26.08
N LEU A 9 -15.65 -13.44 -26.14
CA LEU A 9 -14.28 -13.14 -25.68
C LEU A 9 -13.44 -12.57 -26.84
N THR A 10 -12.88 -11.38 -26.64
CA THR A 10 -12.30 -10.55 -27.71
C THR A 10 -10.83 -10.82 -28.01
N SER A 11 -10.08 -11.50 -27.12
CA SER A 11 -8.64 -11.78 -27.32
C SER A 11 -8.17 -13.19 -26.92
N GLY A 12 -7.01 -13.62 -27.45
CA GLY A 12 -6.37 -14.90 -27.09
C GLY A 12 -5.91 -14.96 -25.63
N ASP A 13 -5.50 -13.82 -25.06
CA ASP A 13 -5.07 -13.71 -23.66
C ASP A 13 -6.23 -13.79 -22.67
N GLU A 14 -7.39 -13.19 -22.98
CA GLU A 14 -8.61 -13.36 -22.16
C GLU A 14 -9.01 -14.83 -22.03
N ARG A 15 -8.97 -15.56 -23.16
CA ARG A 15 -9.27 -17.00 -23.17
C ARG A 15 -8.25 -17.80 -22.38
N GLN A 16 -6.96 -17.48 -22.49
CA GLN A 16 -5.92 -18.13 -21.68
C GLN A 16 -6.11 -17.88 -20.19
N ARG A 17 -6.44 -16.63 -19.80
CA ARG A 17 -6.71 -16.26 -18.42
C ARG A 17 -7.89 -17.05 -17.84
N MET A 18 -8.99 -17.19 -18.57
CA MET A 18 -10.14 -17.98 -18.11
C MET A 18 -9.78 -19.44 -17.85
N VAL A 19 -8.97 -20.04 -18.73
CA VAL A 19 -8.46 -21.41 -18.54
C VAL A 19 -7.60 -21.52 -17.27
N ILE A 20 -6.82 -20.49 -16.94
CA ILE A 20 -6.02 -20.44 -15.70
C ILE A 20 -6.93 -20.30 -14.46
N ILE A 21 -7.90 -19.38 -14.48
CA ILE A 21 -8.86 -19.16 -13.38
C ILE A 21 -9.62 -20.46 -13.08
N GLU A 22 -10.11 -21.13 -14.12
CA GLU A 22 -10.82 -22.40 -14.01
C GLU A 22 -9.93 -23.47 -13.34
N ALA A 23 -8.69 -23.63 -13.82
CA ALA A 23 -7.74 -24.59 -13.26
C ALA A 23 -7.37 -24.29 -11.79
N LEU A 24 -7.17 -23.01 -11.43
CA LEU A 24 -6.90 -22.59 -10.05
C LEU A 24 -8.11 -22.89 -9.13
N THR A 25 -9.32 -22.55 -9.60
CA THR A 25 -10.58 -22.77 -8.86
C THR A 25 -10.80 -24.26 -8.60
N HIS A 26 -10.58 -25.09 -9.62
CA HIS A 26 -10.72 -26.54 -9.52
C HIS A 26 -9.65 -27.18 -8.61
N ALA A 27 -8.40 -26.70 -8.67
CA ALA A 27 -7.33 -27.22 -7.83
C ALA A 27 -7.57 -26.97 -6.33
N MET A 28 -8.21 -25.85 -5.97
CA MET A 28 -8.55 -25.55 -4.57
C MET A 28 -9.62 -26.47 -3.98
N GLY A 29 -10.47 -27.08 -4.80
CA GLY A 29 -11.55 -27.98 -4.35
C GLY A 29 -11.13 -29.45 -4.19
N ASP A 30 -9.92 -29.82 -4.57
CA ASP A 30 -9.47 -31.22 -4.68
C ASP A 30 -8.65 -31.65 -3.45
N GLU A 31 -9.24 -32.49 -2.61
CA GLU A 31 -8.65 -32.97 -1.36
C GLU A 31 -7.36 -33.80 -1.58
N TYR A 32 -7.23 -34.46 -2.74
CA TYR A 32 -6.01 -35.20 -3.12
C TYR A 32 -4.83 -34.25 -3.36
N ILE A 33 -5.08 -33.09 -3.96
CA ILE A 33 -4.04 -32.06 -4.24
C ILE A 33 -3.51 -31.48 -2.93
N HIS A 34 -4.41 -31.12 -2.01
CA HIS A 34 -4.04 -30.52 -0.72
C HIS A 34 -3.21 -31.45 0.17
N GLN A 35 -3.50 -32.75 0.15
CA GLN A 35 -2.83 -33.72 1.01
C GLN A 35 -1.51 -34.26 0.44
N THR A 36 -1.34 -34.24 -0.89
CA THR A 36 -0.25 -35.00 -1.56
C THR A 36 0.80 -34.12 -2.24
N LEU A 37 0.45 -32.93 -2.74
CA LEU A 37 1.28 -32.22 -3.73
C LEU A 37 1.80 -30.83 -3.31
N ALA A 38 1.43 -30.31 -2.13
CA ALA A 38 2.01 -29.09 -1.53
C ALA A 38 2.18 -27.89 -2.49
N TRP A 39 1.12 -27.50 -3.22
CA TRP A 39 1.05 -26.35 -4.14
C TRP A 39 1.85 -26.48 -5.45
N PRO A 40 1.48 -27.41 -6.35
CA PRO A 40 2.30 -27.80 -7.49
C PRO A 40 1.98 -26.98 -8.77
N TRP A 41 2.08 -25.66 -8.74
CA TRP A 41 1.70 -24.83 -9.92
C TRP A 41 2.49 -25.16 -11.18
N ASP A 42 3.72 -25.63 -11.03
CA ASP A 42 4.55 -26.09 -12.15
C ASP A 42 4.15 -27.49 -12.67
N LEU A 43 3.37 -28.26 -11.92
CA LEU A 43 2.83 -29.54 -12.35
C LEU A 43 1.42 -29.39 -12.92
N LEU A 44 0.60 -28.47 -12.42
CA LEU A 44 -0.76 -28.27 -12.89
C LEU A 44 -0.77 -27.81 -14.36
N ALA A 45 -1.33 -28.65 -15.24
CA ALA A 45 -1.25 -28.53 -16.68
C ALA A 45 -2.55 -27.99 -17.28
N VAL A 46 -2.43 -26.94 -18.09
CA VAL A 46 -3.57 -26.34 -18.81
C VAL A 46 -3.28 -26.23 -20.30
N SER A 47 -4.31 -26.15 -21.12
CA SER A 47 -4.14 -25.93 -22.56
C SER A 47 -3.55 -24.54 -22.84
N CYS A 48 -2.58 -24.50 -23.75
CA CYS A 48 -2.03 -23.27 -24.31
C CYS A 48 -2.97 -22.79 -25.42
N VAL A 49 -3.56 -21.60 -25.24
CA VAL A 49 -4.55 -21.02 -26.13
C VAL A 49 -3.86 -20.35 -27.31
N PRO A 50 -4.16 -20.76 -28.56
CA PRO A 50 -3.61 -20.12 -29.75
C PRO A 50 -3.93 -18.62 -29.82
N GLY A 51 -2.92 -17.82 -30.13
CA GLY A 51 -3.05 -16.36 -30.22
C GLY A 51 -2.93 -15.61 -28.89
N SER A 52 -2.64 -16.29 -27.78
CA SER A 52 -2.18 -15.64 -26.54
C SER A 52 -0.72 -15.18 -26.66
N ALA A 53 -0.31 -14.21 -25.85
CA ALA A 53 1.05 -13.69 -25.78
C ALA A 53 2.06 -14.80 -25.45
N LEU A 54 1.73 -15.66 -24.48
CA LEU A 54 2.59 -16.80 -24.14
C LEU A 54 2.69 -17.80 -25.30
N HIS A 55 1.58 -18.12 -25.97
CA HIS A 55 1.61 -18.99 -27.15
C HIS A 55 2.51 -18.43 -28.25
N ALA A 56 2.44 -17.13 -28.53
CA ALA A 56 3.25 -16.49 -29.56
C ALA A 56 4.76 -16.60 -29.27
N VAL A 57 5.17 -16.43 -28.01
CA VAL A 57 6.59 -16.52 -27.62
C VAL A 57 7.05 -17.97 -27.49
N HIS A 58 6.17 -18.89 -27.07
CA HIS A 58 6.49 -20.29 -26.84
C HIS A 58 6.56 -21.12 -28.14
N GLN A 59 5.73 -20.81 -29.13
CA GLN A 59 5.54 -21.60 -30.35
C GLN A 59 6.84 -21.88 -31.11
N SER A 60 7.70 -20.87 -31.28
CA SER A 60 8.97 -21.02 -32.01
C SER A 60 9.92 -22.01 -31.32
N SER A 61 9.98 -21.97 -29.99
CA SER A 61 10.82 -22.87 -29.19
C SER A 61 10.22 -24.28 -29.10
N ALA A 62 8.89 -24.39 -29.04
CA ALA A 62 8.21 -25.68 -29.12
C ALA A 62 8.50 -26.41 -30.44
N LEU A 63 8.64 -25.67 -31.56
CA LEU A 63 9.06 -26.23 -32.85
C LEU A 63 10.51 -26.73 -32.83
N VAL A 64 11.43 -25.98 -32.21
CA VAL A 64 12.84 -26.40 -32.05
C VAL A 64 12.90 -27.69 -31.23
N LEU A 65 12.22 -27.73 -30.08
CA LEU A 65 12.13 -28.93 -29.25
C LEU A 65 11.49 -30.11 -30.02
N SER A 66 10.42 -29.86 -30.79
CA SER A 66 9.79 -30.90 -31.61
C SER A 66 10.70 -31.43 -32.72
N ARG A 67 11.63 -30.63 -33.26
CA ARG A 67 12.62 -31.10 -34.23
C ARG A 67 13.69 -31.93 -33.55
N MET A 68 14.18 -31.46 -32.41
CA MET A 68 15.19 -32.14 -31.60
C MET A 68 14.75 -33.56 -31.23
N ILE A 69 13.52 -33.73 -30.72
CA ILE A 69 13.00 -35.05 -30.30
C ILE A 69 12.67 -36.01 -31.46
N ARG A 70 12.73 -35.53 -32.72
CA ARG A 70 12.52 -36.34 -33.93
C ARG A 70 13.83 -36.74 -34.62
N GLN A 71 14.97 -36.31 -34.09
CA GLN A 71 16.26 -36.72 -34.63
C GLN A 71 16.48 -38.23 -34.40
N PRO A 72 17.14 -38.95 -35.34
CA PRO A 72 17.36 -40.39 -35.22
C PRO A 72 18.05 -40.80 -33.91
N ASP A 73 19.05 -40.04 -33.47
CA ASP A 73 19.81 -40.35 -32.24
C ASP A 73 18.94 -40.22 -30.98
N PHE A 74 18.02 -39.25 -30.96
CA PHE A 74 17.05 -39.11 -29.88
C PHE A 74 16.03 -40.25 -29.87
N MET A 75 15.59 -40.70 -31.06
CA MET A 75 14.67 -41.83 -31.19
C MET A 75 15.30 -43.15 -30.71
N ASN A 76 16.61 -43.32 -30.84
CA ASN A 76 17.33 -44.45 -30.27
C ASN A 76 17.32 -44.42 -28.74
N ILE A 77 17.66 -43.27 -28.12
CA ILE A 77 17.57 -43.09 -26.65
C ILE A 77 16.13 -43.36 -26.17
N ARG A 78 15.14 -42.85 -26.91
CA ARG A 78 13.73 -43.05 -26.58
C ARG A 78 13.35 -44.53 -26.53
N ALA A 79 13.81 -45.31 -27.51
CA ALA A 79 13.59 -46.76 -27.54
C ALA A 79 14.33 -47.48 -26.41
N GLU A 80 15.59 -47.08 -26.13
CA GLU A 80 16.41 -47.64 -25.05
C GLU A 80 15.81 -47.38 -23.65
N GLN A 81 15.27 -46.18 -23.43
CA GLN A 81 14.63 -45.77 -22.18
C GLN A 81 13.15 -46.17 -22.09
N LEU A 82 12.64 -46.94 -23.07
CA LEU A 82 11.24 -47.40 -23.13
C LEU A 82 10.21 -46.25 -23.04
N ILE A 83 10.54 -45.08 -23.60
CA ILE A 83 9.66 -43.89 -23.57
C ILE A 83 8.58 -44.03 -24.65
N PRO A 84 7.27 -43.95 -24.32
CA PRO A 84 6.16 -44.16 -25.27
C PRO A 84 6.20 -43.23 -26.49
N GLU A 85 5.68 -43.64 -27.65
CA GLU A 85 5.68 -42.85 -28.91
C GLU A 85 4.85 -41.56 -28.87
N GLN A 86 3.86 -41.48 -27.99
CA GLN A 86 3.05 -40.29 -27.74
C GLN A 86 3.57 -39.41 -26.57
N ALA A 87 4.75 -39.73 -26.02
CA ALA A 87 5.39 -38.97 -24.96
C ALA A 87 5.59 -37.48 -25.33
N SER A 88 5.30 -36.60 -24.36
CA SER A 88 5.65 -35.19 -24.43
C SER A 88 6.97 -34.94 -23.70
N PHE A 89 7.65 -33.85 -24.05
CA PHE A 89 8.95 -33.49 -23.49
C PHE A 89 8.97 -32.02 -23.06
N HIS A 90 9.61 -31.74 -21.93
CA HIS A 90 9.82 -30.38 -21.44
C HIS A 90 11.30 -30.08 -21.31
N VAL A 91 11.73 -28.87 -21.67
CA VAL A 91 13.06 -28.33 -21.33
C VAL A 91 12.89 -27.22 -20.31
N ASP A 92 13.69 -27.23 -19.24
CA ASP A 92 13.70 -26.15 -18.26
C ASP A 92 14.82 -25.11 -18.50
N GLN A 93 14.80 -24.06 -17.70
CA GLN A 93 15.79 -22.97 -17.73
C GLN A 93 17.23 -23.34 -17.31
N GLU A 94 17.43 -24.57 -16.81
CA GLU A 94 18.72 -25.14 -16.41
C GLU A 94 19.26 -26.12 -17.47
N SER A 95 18.65 -26.13 -18.66
CA SER A 95 18.99 -27.03 -19.77
C SER A 95 18.72 -28.50 -19.49
N ARG A 96 17.81 -28.81 -18.55
CA ARG A 96 17.39 -30.19 -18.29
C ARG A 96 16.24 -30.58 -19.20
N LEU A 97 16.33 -31.76 -19.81
CA LEU A 97 15.27 -32.34 -20.61
C LEU A 97 14.51 -33.39 -19.80
N TYR A 98 13.20 -33.26 -19.79
CA TYR A 98 12.29 -34.15 -19.13
C TYR A 98 11.42 -34.89 -20.13
N TYR A 99 11.26 -36.20 -19.90
CA TYR A 99 10.10 -36.92 -20.38
C TYR A 99 8.90 -36.61 -19.48
N VAL A 100 7.74 -36.32 -20.08
CA VAL A 100 6.53 -35.89 -19.38
C VAL A 100 5.43 -36.94 -19.52
N ARG A 101 4.93 -37.41 -18.38
CA ARG A 101 3.69 -38.19 -18.28
C ARG A 101 2.58 -37.28 -17.75
N GLU A 102 1.39 -37.36 -18.35
CA GLU A 102 0.21 -36.63 -17.88
C GLU A 102 -0.58 -37.52 -16.92
N ASP A 103 -0.56 -37.17 -15.65
CA ASP A 103 -1.38 -37.79 -14.61
C ASP A 103 -2.70 -37.01 -14.49
N ILE A 104 -3.78 -37.68 -14.08
CA ILE A 104 -5.14 -37.11 -14.05
C ILE A 104 -5.74 -37.29 -12.65
N SER A 105 -6.33 -36.22 -12.11
CA SER A 105 -7.21 -36.28 -10.93
C SER A 105 -8.65 -35.96 -11.35
N SER A 106 -9.63 -36.61 -10.73
CA SER A 106 -11.05 -36.32 -10.95
C SER A 106 -11.75 -36.10 -9.61
N SER A 107 -12.43 -34.96 -9.46
CA SER A 107 -13.17 -34.58 -8.24
C SER A 107 -14.59 -34.13 -8.58
N ALA A 108 -15.53 -34.30 -7.64
CA ALA A 108 -16.93 -33.88 -7.82
C ALA A 108 -17.09 -32.36 -7.59
N LEU A 109 -17.92 -31.70 -8.39
CA LEU A 109 -18.19 -30.26 -8.25
C LEU A 109 -18.88 -29.94 -6.91
N PRO A 110 -18.47 -28.86 -6.20
CA PRO A 110 -19.15 -28.41 -5.00
C PRO A 110 -20.62 -28.09 -5.28
N GLY A 111 -21.53 -28.82 -4.62
CA GLY A 111 -22.99 -28.60 -4.73
C GLY A 111 -23.70 -29.45 -5.80
N ASN A 112 -22.98 -30.19 -6.64
CA ASN A 112 -23.61 -31.10 -7.60
C ASN A 112 -22.79 -32.40 -7.80
N ALA A 113 -23.22 -33.49 -7.16
CA ALA A 113 -22.50 -34.77 -7.15
C ALA A 113 -22.52 -35.52 -8.50
N SER A 114 -23.27 -35.05 -9.51
CA SER A 114 -23.35 -35.67 -10.83
C SER A 114 -22.35 -35.14 -11.85
N GLU A 115 -21.62 -34.06 -11.54
CA GLU A 115 -20.61 -33.47 -12.44
C GLU A 115 -19.22 -33.59 -11.82
N SER A 116 -18.29 -34.17 -12.57
CA SER A 116 -16.89 -34.34 -12.16
C SER A 116 -15.97 -33.45 -12.99
N VAL A 117 -15.01 -32.80 -12.34
CA VAL A 117 -13.96 -32.01 -12.97
C VAL A 117 -12.70 -32.83 -13.06
N THR A 118 -11.99 -32.72 -14.19
CA THR A 118 -10.75 -33.44 -14.47
C THR A 118 -9.57 -32.48 -14.51
N ASN A 119 -8.61 -32.64 -13.59
CA ASN A 119 -7.36 -31.88 -13.53
C ASN A 119 -6.23 -32.69 -14.16
N TYR A 120 -5.36 -32.03 -14.94
CA TYR A 120 -4.18 -32.65 -15.57
C TYR A 120 -2.90 -32.20 -14.88
N PHE A 121 -1.95 -33.12 -14.70
CA PHE A 121 -0.67 -32.84 -14.04
C PHE A 121 0.51 -33.40 -14.83
N PHE A 122 1.59 -32.64 -14.88
CA PHE A 122 2.86 -33.08 -15.44
C PHE A 122 3.69 -33.83 -14.40
N ALA A 123 3.89 -35.13 -14.63
CA ALA A 123 4.96 -35.89 -14.00
C ALA A 123 6.21 -35.84 -14.89
N ARG A 124 7.24 -35.11 -14.45
CA ARG A 124 8.50 -34.92 -15.19
C ARG A 124 9.55 -35.93 -14.71
N ILE A 125 10.15 -36.65 -15.65
CA ILE A 125 11.25 -37.60 -15.41
C ILE A 125 12.48 -37.07 -16.15
N ASP A 126 13.55 -36.78 -15.41
CA ASP A 126 14.78 -36.23 -15.97
C ASP A 126 15.49 -37.28 -16.83
N ILE A 127 15.68 -36.98 -18.12
CA ILE A 127 16.38 -37.83 -19.08
C ILE A 127 17.66 -37.18 -19.61
N THR A 128 18.03 -36.01 -19.07
CA THR A 128 19.25 -35.26 -19.42
C THR A 128 20.52 -36.12 -19.39
N PRO A 129 20.74 -37.02 -18.40
CA PRO A 129 21.94 -37.86 -18.36
C PRO A 129 22.14 -38.77 -19.58
N HIS A 130 21.05 -39.15 -20.25
CA HIS A 130 21.09 -40.02 -21.42
C HIS A 130 21.41 -39.24 -22.71
N ILE A 131 21.20 -37.93 -22.70
CA ILE A 131 21.31 -37.06 -23.89
C ILE A 131 22.63 -36.29 -23.90
N ASN A 132 23.20 -35.97 -22.72
CA ASN A 132 24.51 -35.33 -22.59
C ASN A 132 25.67 -36.11 -23.24
N GLN A 133 25.43 -37.37 -23.64
CA GLN A 133 26.39 -38.22 -24.33
C GLN A 133 26.37 -38.05 -25.87
N LEU A 134 25.38 -37.33 -26.42
CA LEU A 134 25.24 -37.10 -27.86
C LEU A 134 25.82 -35.76 -28.30
N ASN A 135 26.78 -35.81 -29.24
CA ASN A 135 27.33 -34.62 -29.88
C ASN A 135 26.28 -33.97 -30.80
N GLY A 136 25.83 -32.76 -30.48
CA GLY A 136 24.91 -31.97 -31.32
C GLY A 136 23.69 -31.39 -30.59
N PHE A 137 23.32 -31.93 -29.43
CA PHE A 137 22.12 -31.49 -28.68
C PHE A 137 22.39 -30.38 -27.66
N ALA A 138 23.65 -30.15 -27.28
CA ALA A 138 24.00 -29.18 -26.24
C ALA A 138 23.62 -27.74 -26.61
N GLN A 139 23.83 -27.33 -27.87
CA GLN A 139 23.49 -25.99 -28.34
C GLN A 139 21.97 -25.77 -28.40
N ASP A 140 21.22 -26.78 -28.85
CA ASP A 140 19.76 -26.74 -28.90
C ASP A 140 19.16 -26.68 -27.48
N LEU A 141 19.70 -27.45 -26.53
CA LEU A 141 19.28 -27.41 -25.13
C LEU A 141 19.61 -26.07 -24.47
N GLU A 142 20.78 -25.48 -24.74
CA GLU A 142 21.14 -24.16 -24.21
C GLU A 142 20.23 -23.05 -24.78
N LEU A 143 19.91 -23.11 -26.08
CA LEU A 143 18.96 -22.20 -26.71
C LEU A 143 17.56 -22.36 -26.10
N LEU A 144 17.08 -23.59 -25.96
CA LEU A 144 15.78 -23.89 -25.35
C LEU A 144 15.72 -23.46 -23.88
N ALA A 145 16.81 -23.56 -23.12
CA ALA A 145 16.89 -23.08 -21.75
C ALA A 145 16.85 -21.55 -21.64
N LYS A 146 17.53 -20.84 -22.54
CA LYS A 146 17.41 -19.37 -22.64
C LYS A 146 15.98 -18.95 -22.94
N MET A 147 15.30 -19.66 -23.85
CA MET A 147 13.90 -19.42 -24.16
C MET A 147 12.96 -19.80 -23.01
N ALA A 148 13.24 -20.90 -22.30
CA ALA A 148 12.50 -21.32 -21.10
C ALA A 148 12.51 -20.22 -20.02
N ARG A 149 13.62 -19.50 -19.84
CA ARG A 149 13.67 -18.33 -18.91
C ARG A 149 12.69 -17.23 -19.31
N ILE A 150 12.54 -16.98 -20.61
CA ILE A 150 11.65 -15.94 -21.14
C ILE A 150 10.18 -16.37 -21.06
N THR A 151 9.88 -17.67 -21.23
CA THR A 151 8.51 -18.21 -21.24
C THR A 151 8.00 -18.65 -19.87
N GLY A 152 8.66 -18.28 -18.76
CA GLY A 152 8.20 -18.58 -17.40
C GLY A 152 8.69 -19.89 -16.80
N GLY A 153 9.77 -20.47 -17.33
CA GLY A 153 10.54 -21.56 -16.72
C GLY A 153 10.62 -22.84 -17.56
N PHE A 154 9.75 -23.02 -18.54
CA PHE A 154 9.68 -24.25 -19.34
C PHE A 154 9.39 -24.00 -20.83
N ILE A 155 9.92 -24.86 -21.70
CA ILE A 155 9.45 -25.09 -23.07
C ILE A 155 8.83 -26.46 -23.14
N SER A 156 7.67 -26.58 -23.81
CA SER A 156 6.93 -27.83 -23.94
C SER A 156 6.83 -28.24 -25.41
N SER A 157 6.94 -29.54 -25.66
CA SER A 157 6.70 -30.12 -26.98
C SER A 157 5.21 -30.37 -27.26
N ASN A 158 4.33 -30.17 -26.29
CA ASN A 158 2.88 -30.34 -26.42
C ASN A 158 2.13 -29.00 -26.34
N ASN A 159 0.81 -29.04 -26.55
CA ASN A 159 -0.04 -27.84 -26.51
C ASN A 159 -0.50 -27.50 -25.08
N ARG A 160 0.21 -27.95 -24.04
CA ARG A 160 -0.08 -27.61 -22.65
C ARG A 160 1.08 -26.83 -22.04
N ILE A 161 0.72 -25.98 -21.08
CA ILE A 161 1.64 -25.17 -20.27
C ILE A 161 1.34 -25.42 -18.81
N ALA A 162 2.33 -25.16 -17.95
CA ALA A 162 2.09 -25.19 -16.51
C ALA A 162 1.42 -23.88 -16.06
N VAL A 163 0.54 -23.95 -15.05
CA VAL A 163 -0.05 -22.74 -14.46
C VAL A 163 1.04 -21.82 -13.90
N GLY A 164 2.02 -22.39 -13.20
CA GLY A 164 3.17 -21.65 -12.66
C GLY A 164 4.03 -21.01 -13.75
N GLN A 165 4.11 -21.63 -14.93
CA GLN A 165 4.79 -21.05 -16.09
C GLN A 165 4.06 -19.79 -16.57
N TRP A 166 2.73 -19.86 -16.72
CA TRP A 166 1.92 -18.71 -17.13
C TRP A 166 2.02 -17.57 -16.12
N LEU A 167 1.94 -17.86 -14.81
CA LEU A 167 2.05 -16.86 -13.75
C LEU A 167 3.40 -16.14 -13.79
N ARG A 168 4.52 -16.88 -13.90
CA ARG A 168 5.86 -16.28 -14.01
C ARG A 168 6.03 -15.45 -15.28
N PHE A 169 5.49 -15.91 -16.42
CA PHE A 169 5.54 -15.14 -17.68
C PHE A 169 4.85 -13.78 -17.55
N HIS A 170 3.79 -13.69 -16.75
CA HIS A 170 3.07 -12.44 -16.46
C HIS A 170 3.58 -11.71 -15.20
N ASN A 171 4.69 -12.15 -14.59
CA ASN A 171 5.24 -11.63 -13.32
C ASN A 171 4.24 -11.63 -12.15
N LEU A 172 3.32 -12.59 -12.15
CA LEU A 172 2.38 -12.78 -11.05
C LEU A 172 3.02 -13.66 -9.96
N PRO A 173 2.75 -13.39 -8.67
CA PRO A 173 3.24 -14.22 -7.59
C PRO A 173 2.65 -15.63 -7.70
N LEU A 174 3.45 -16.63 -7.34
CA LEU A 174 2.97 -18.00 -7.20
C LEU A 174 2.30 -18.12 -5.83
N PRO A 175 1.01 -18.51 -5.76
CA PRO A 175 0.35 -18.64 -4.47
C PRO A 175 0.99 -19.74 -3.64
N THR A 176 1.01 -19.59 -2.31
CA THR A 176 1.61 -20.58 -1.39
C THR A 176 0.59 -21.25 -0.48
N ASP A 177 -0.65 -20.78 -0.53
CA ASP A 177 -1.78 -21.22 0.29
C ASP A 177 -3.12 -20.94 -0.41
N GLU A 178 -4.21 -21.42 0.18
CA GLU A 178 -5.56 -21.30 -0.39
C GLU A 178 -6.02 -19.83 -0.43
N GLU A 179 -5.51 -19.00 0.49
CA GLU A 179 -5.84 -17.59 0.64
C GLU A 179 -5.21 -16.76 -0.49
N SER A 180 -3.90 -16.89 -0.70
CA SER A 180 -3.19 -16.31 -1.84
C SER A 180 -3.69 -16.83 -3.19
N THR A 181 -4.19 -18.06 -3.26
CA THR A 181 -4.84 -18.58 -4.49
C THR A 181 -6.17 -17.89 -4.76
N LYS A 182 -7.01 -17.66 -3.74
CA LYS A 182 -8.25 -16.87 -3.86
C LYS A 182 -7.97 -15.44 -4.29
N ALA A 183 -7.03 -14.77 -3.62
CA ALA A 183 -6.64 -13.40 -3.96
C ALA A 183 -6.11 -13.27 -5.40
N LEU A 184 -5.38 -14.28 -5.88
CA LEU A 184 -4.96 -14.35 -7.28
C LEU A 184 -6.13 -14.55 -8.24
N ILE A 185 -7.06 -15.45 -7.93
CA ILE A 185 -8.29 -15.64 -8.73
C ILE A 185 -9.10 -14.35 -8.79
N ASP A 186 -9.26 -13.67 -7.66
CA ASP A 186 -9.93 -12.37 -7.57
C ASP A 186 -9.20 -11.36 -8.46
N LEU A 187 -7.87 -11.20 -8.33
CA LEU A 187 -7.09 -10.34 -9.23
C LEU A 187 -7.34 -10.67 -10.71
N LEU A 188 -7.34 -11.96 -11.09
CA LEU A 188 -7.54 -12.37 -12.48
C LEU A 188 -8.97 -12.11 -12.97
N ASN A 189 -9.97 -12.23 -12.09
CA ASN A 189 -11.36 -11.88 -12.39
C ASN A 189 -11.55 -10.35 -12.48
N PHE A 190 -10.96 -9.60 -11.56
CA PHE A 190 -11.00 -8.14 -11.49
C PHE A 190 -10.11 -7.45 -12.51
N ALA A 191 -9.14 -8.17 -13.10
CA ALA A 191 -8.31 -7.63 -14.16
C ALA A 191 -9.16 -7.10 -15.32
N VAL A 192 -10.38 -7.60 -15.56
CA VAL A 192 -11.28 -7.07 -16.60
C VAL A 192 -11.69 -5.63 -16.29
N MET A 193 -10.83 -4.69 -16.68
CA MET A 193 -11.09 -3.26 -16.62
C MET A 193 -12.02 -2.90 -17.79
N PRO A 194 -13.05 -2.08 -17.57
CA PRO A 194 -13.91 -1.63 -18.64
C PRO A 194 -13.08 -0.81 -19.64
N ASP A 195 -13.31 -1.03 -20.93
CA ASP A 195 -12.80 -0.12 -21.95
C ASP A 195 -13.49 1.24 -21.76
N THR A 196 -12.71 2.29 -21.45
CA THR A 196 -13.22 3.63 -21.17
C THR A 196 -12.43 4.68 -21.93
N GLU A 197 -13.15 5.65 -22.49
CA GLU A 197 -12.53 6.85 -23.05
C GLU A 197 -12.03 7.76 -21.92
N ASN A 198 -10.76 8.16 -21.97
CA ASN A 198 -10.21 9.15 -21.06
C ASN A 198 -10.55 10.56 -21.58
N TYR A 199 -11.48 11.29 -20.95
CA TYR A 199 -11.87 12.64 -21.40
C TYR A 199 -10.82 13.72 -21.17
N TRP A 200 -9.81 13.44 -20.35
CA TRP A 200 -8.78 14.41 -19.96
C TRP A 200 -7.42 14.12 -20.61
N GLU A 201 -7.36 13.17 -21.55
CA GLU A 201 -6.11 12.71 -22.14
C GLU A 201 -5.27 13.85 -22.75
N LEU A 202 -5.93 14.82 -23.39
CA LEU A 202 -5.25 15.98 -23.96
C LEU A 202 -4.92 17.07 -22.93
N LEU A 203 -5.74 17.23 -21.90
CA LEU A 203 -5.53 18.20 -20.82
C LEU A 203 -4.36 17.78 -19.90
N ASP A 204 -4.20 16.47 -19.70
CA ASP A 204 -3.15 15.86 -18.89
C ASP A 204 -1.94 15.37 -19.73
N ALA A 205 -1.86 15.79 -21.00
CA ALA A 205 -0.77 15.40 -21.88
C ALA A 205 0.61 15.77 -21.28
N PRO A 206 1.60 14.85 -21.29
CA PRO A 206 2.95 15.13 -20.81
C PRO A 206 3.58 16.34 -21.51
N ALA A 207 4.46 17.06 -20.81
CA ALA A 207 5.09 18.28 -21.34
C ALA A 207 5.93 18.03 -22.62
N ASP A 208 6.39 16.80 -22.85
CA ASP A 208 7.12 16.38 -24.03
C ASP A 208 6.22 15.82 -25.15
N SER A 209 4.91 15.80 -24.95
CA SER A 209 3.93 15.43 -25.98
C SER A 209 3.89 16.49 -27.09
N PRO A 210 3.86 16.09 -28.37
CA PRO A 210 3.67 17.03 -29.48
C PRO A 210 2.30 17.74 -29.43
N PHE A 211 1.35 17.19 -28.67
CA PHE A 211 0.00 17.73 -28.50
C PHE A 211 -0.20 18.39 -27.13
N ALA A 212 0.88 18.67 -26.38
CA ALA A 212 0.79 19.28 -25.06
C ALA A 212 0.06 20.64 -25.12
N LEU A 213 -0.95 20.83 -24.27
CA LEU A 213 -1.69 22.09 -24.14
C LEU A 213 -0.90 23.10 -23.31
N THR A 214 0.20 23.61 -23.87
CA THR A 214 0.99 24.72 -23.32
C THR A 214 0.14 25.97 -23.10
N GLU A 215 0.62 26.93 -22.29
CA GLU A 215 -0.07 28.21 -22.09
C GLU A 215 -0.44 28.90 -23.42
N ASN A 216 0.46 28.83 -24.41
CA ASN A 216 0.22 29.37 -25.74
C ASN A 216 -0.89 28.59 -26.48
N ASN A 217 -0.84 27.26 -26.47
CA ASN A 217 -1.86 26.42 -27.13
C ASN A 217 -3.24 26.62 -26.48
N ARG A 218 -3.31 26.74 -25.14
CA ARG A 218 -4.54 27.07 -24.40
C ARG A 218 -5.06 28.46 -24.77
N ALA A 219 -4.19 29.44 -25.00
CA ALA A 219 -4.59 30.76 -25.48
C ALA A 219 -5.15 30.72 -26.91
N ILE A 220 -4.53 29.93 -27.80
CA ILE A 220 -5.02 29.71 -29.18
C ILE A 220 -6.42 29.09 -29.15
N ILE A 221 -6.61 28.01 -28.38
CA ILE A 221 -7.92 27.35 -28.24
C ILE A 221 -8.98 28.36 -27.81
N ARG A 222 -8.74 29.11 -26.73
CA ARG A 222 -9.68 30.14 -26.25
C ARG A 222 -9.96 31.21 -27.29
N GLY A 223 -8.95 31.62 -28.07
CA GLY A 223 -9.11 32.58 -29.16
C GLY A 223 -10.06 32.08 -30.26
N ILE A 224 -9.91 30.83 -30.67
CA ILE A 224 -10.81 30.20 -31.66
C ILE A 224 -12.20 30.00 -31.06
N THR A 225 -12.31 29.57 -29.81
CA THR A 225 -13.59 29.41 -29.11
C THR A 225 -14.37 30.72 -29.06
N ALA A 226 -13.71 31.83 -28.70
CA ALA A 226 -14.32 33.16 -28.67
C ALA A 226 -14.82 33.63 -30.04
N GLN A 227 -14.14 33.27 -31.12
CA GLN A 227 -14.58 33.57 -32.49
C GLN A 227 -15.81 32.75 -32.89
N LEU A 228 -15.86 31.47 -32.49
CA LEU A 228 -16.97 30.57 -32.79
C LEU A 228 -18.24 30.95 -32.06
N THR A 229 -18.15 31.31 -30.78
CA THR A 229 -19.33 31.63 -29.95
C THR A 229 -19.68 33.12 -29.92
N GLY A 230 -18.83 33.98 -30.51
CA GLY A 230 -18.95 35.44 -30.39
C GLY A 230 -18.82 35.95 -28.95
N ASN A 231 -18.36 35.11 -28.01
CA ASN A 231 -18.45 35.33 -26.56
C ASN A 231 -19.88 35.58 -26.03
N GLU A 232 -20.91 35.17 -26.78
CA GLU A 232 -22.30 35.35 -26.35
C GLU A 232 -22.79 34.20 -25.47
N MET A 233 -22.21 33.01 -25.62
CA MET A 233 -22.54 31.82 -24.84
C MET A 233 -21.34 30.88 -24.69
N PRO A 234 -21.35 29.99 -23.69
CA PRO A 234 -20.32 28.97 -23.53
C PRO A 234 -20.30 27.97 -24.70
N LEU A 235 -19.13 27.43 -25.02
CA LEU A 235 -18.96 26.47 -26.12
C LEU A 235 -19.80 25.20 -25.93
N ALA A 236 -19.93 24.73 -24.68
CA ALA A 236 -20.78 23.58 -24.36
C ALA A 236 -22.28 23.86 -24.65
N GLU A 237 -22.73 25.11 -24.47
CA GLU A 237 -24.09 25.53 -24.81
C GLU A 237 -24.28 25.54 -26.33
N TYR A 238 -23.28 26.08 -27.06
CA TYR A 238 -23.28 26.12 -28.51
C TYR A 238 -23.37 24.72 -29.14
N PHE A 239 -22.54 23.77 -28.68
CA PHE A 239 -22.60 22.38 -29.16
C PHE A 239 -23.86 21.63 -28.71
N GLY A 240 -24.39 21.96 -27.53
CA GLY A 240 -25.57 21.31 -26.98
C GLY A 240 -26.91 21.81 -27.52
N ALA A 241 -26.92 22.81 -28.41
CA ALA A 241 -28.16 23.40 -28.94
C ALA A 241 -29.09 22.37 -29.59
N SER A 242 -28.54 21.46 -30.41
CA SER A 242 -29.29 20.36 -31.03
C SER A 242 -29.89 19.41 -30.00
N LEU A 243 -29.12 19.06 -28.97
CA LEU A 243 -29.56 18.19 -27.88
C LEU A 243 -30.72 18.79 -27.06
N VAL A 244 -30.74 20.12 -26.91
CA VAL A 244 -31.83 20.86 -26.23
C VAL A 244 -33.10 20.83 -27.08
N LEU A 245 -32.98 21.01 -28.40
CA LEU A 245 -34.10 20.94 -29.33
C LEU A 245 -34.69 19.52 -29.44
N GLU A 246 -33.85 18.49 -29.49
CA GLU A 246 -34.25 17.08 -29.55
C GLU A 246 -35.06 16.65 -28.31
N ASN A 247 -34.68 17.10 -27.12
CA ASN A 247 -35.41 16.79 -25.87
C ASN A 247 -36.73 17.57 -25.70
N ALA A 248 -37.04 18.53 -26.58
CA ALA A 248 -38.31 19.27 -26.54
C ALA A 248 -39.46 18.58 -27.30
N GLY A 249 -39.17 17.51 -28.07
CA GLY A 249 -40.15 16.75 -28.86
C GLY A 249 -40.99 15.72 -28.07
N SER A 250 -42.09 15.24 -28.65
CA SER A 250 -43.03 14.28 -28.02
C SER A 250 -42.53 12.83 -27.96
N ASP A 251 -41.50 12.49 -28.74
CA ASP A 251 -40.93 11.14 -28.78
C ASP A 251 -39.85 11.01 -27.69
N LYS A 252 -40.14 10.18 -26.68
CA LYS A 252 -39.23 9.92 -25.55
C LYS A 252 -37.97 9.18 -26.02
N GLN A 253 -36.97 9.94 -26.46
CA GLN A 253 -35.62 9.45 -26.66
C GLN A 253 -34.96 9.03 -25.33
N PRO A 254 -33.87 8.23 -25.36
CA PRO A 254 -33.18 7.79 -24.15
C PRO A 254 -32.75 8.97 -23.27
N GLN A 255 -33.15 8.96 -22.00
CA GLN A 255 -32.83 10.01 -21.03
C GLN A 255 -31.52 9.78 -20.26
N SER A 256 -30.77 8.72 -20.58
CA SER A 256 -29.54 8.41 -19.85
C SER A 256 -28.47 9.48 -20.08
N LEU A 257 -27.72 9.78 -19.02
CA LEU A 257 -26.64 10.77 -19.05
C LEU A 257 -25.55 10.37 -20.06
N GLU A 258 -25.18 9.09 -20.11
CA GLU A 258 -24.15 8.55 -21.00
C GLU A 258 -24.50 8.73 -22.48
N TYR A 259 -25.75 8.47 -22.86
CA TYR A 259 -26.22 8.70 -24.23
C TYR A 259 -26.15 10.19 -24.60
N ARG A 260 -26.64 11.06 -23.71
CA ARG A 260 -26.64 12.51 -23.93
C ARG A 260 -25.24 13.09 -24.03
N LEU A 261 -24.29 12.56 -23.26
CA LEU A 261 -22.89 12.97 -23.33
C LEU A 261 -22.25 12.57 -24.65
N GLN A 262 -22.46 11.33 -25.10
CA GLN A 262 -21.99 10.88 -26.42
C GLN A 262 -22.63 11.67 -27.56
N ARG A 263 -23.91 12.04 -27.42
CA ARG A 263 -24.61 12.89 -28.39
C ARG A 263 -24.00 14.29 -28.45
N LEU A 264 -23.73 14.92 -27.30
CA LEU A 264 -23.05 16.22 -27.23
C LEU A 264 -21.69 16.21 -27.95
N ILE A 265 -20.86 15.18 -27.69
CA ILE A 265 -19.54 15.03 -28.34
C ILE A 265 -19.71 14.77 -29.84
N SER A 266 -20.67 13.94 -30.24
CA SER A 266 -20.93 13.64 -31.64
C SER A 266 -21.42 14.87 -32.41
N ASP A 267 -22.31 15.65 -31.81
CA ASP A 267 -22.85 16.87 -32.43
C ASP A 267 -21.76 17.95 -32.56
N ALA A 268 -20.88 18.06 -31.56
CA ALA A 268 -19.69 18.90 -31.65
C ALA A 268 -18.77 18.49 -32.82
N GLY A 269 -18.63 17.18 -33.07
CA GLY A 269 -17.85 16.63 -34.19
C GLY A 269 -18.54 16.72 -35.56
N LEU A 270 -19.88 16.74 -35.62
CA LEU A 270 -20.66 16.85 -36.86
C LEU A 270 -20.66 18.26 -37.46
N LEU A 271 -20.29 19.27 -36.68
CA LEU A 271 -19.97 20.61 -37.19
C LEU A 271 -18.59 20.52 -37.85
N ASP A 272 -18.53 19.91 -39.04
CA ASP A 272 -17.37 19.36 -39.77
C ASP A 272 -16.14 20.29 -39.90
N GLU A 273 -16.29 21.59 -39.62
CA GLU A 273 -15.19 22.57 -39.66
C GLU A 273 -14.60 22.91 -38.27
N THR A 274 -15.26 22.56 -37.17
CA THR A 274 -14.94 23.14 -35.85
C THR A 274 -13.69 22.51 -35.26
N GLY A 275 -13.60 21.17 -35.26
CA GLY A 275 -12.39 20.47 -34.82
C GLY A 275 -11.18 20.82 -35.69
N GLN A 276 -11.38 20.91 -37.02
CA GLN A 276 -10.32 21.24 -37.96
C GLN A 276 -9.79 22.67 -37.75
N LYS A 277 -10.66 23.66 -37.48
CA LYS A 277 -10.24 25.03 -37.14
C LYS A 277 -9.28 25.08 -35.95
N TYR A 278 -9.50 24.27 -34.92
CA TYR A 278 -8.56 24.17 -33.79
C TYR A 278 -7.24 23.50 -34.21
N ILE A 279 -7.30 22.39 -34.95
CA ILE A 279 -6.11 21.68 -35.45
C ILE A 279 -5.22 22.59 -36.31
N ASP A 280 -5.83 23.33 -37.25
CA ASP A 280 -5.15 24.25 -38.15
C ASP A 280 -4.50 25.41 -37.36
N ALA A 281 -5.24 26.00 -36.42
CA ALA A 281 -4.75 27.11 -35.60
C ALA A 281 -3.60 26.69 -34.66
N LEU A 282 -3.62 25.45 -34.19
CA LEU A 282 -2.55 24.86 -33.38
C LEU A 282 -1.34 24.42 -34.22
N GLY A 283 -1.45 24.41 -35.55
CA GLY A 283 -0.43 23.90 -36.46
C GLY A 283 -0.19 22.39 -36.34
N TRP A 284 -1.18 21.66 -35.81
CA TRP A 284 -1.09 20.20 -35.69
C TRP A 284 -1.41 19.55 -37.04
N PHE A 285 -0.65 18.52 -37.42
CA PHE A 285 -0.83 17.80 -38.70
C PHE A 285 -0.70 18.68 -39.96
N ALA A 286 0.13 19.73 -39.92
CA ALA A 286 0.31 20.68 -41.02
C ALA A 286 1.02 20.13 -42.28
N ASP A 287 1.52 18.89 -42.26
CA ASP A 287 2.10 18.22 -43.43
C ASP A 287 1.00 17.47 -44.21
N GLU A 288 0.65 17.95 -45.40
CA GLU A 288 -0.37 17.35 -46.28
C GLU A 288 -0.04 15.90 -46.69
N SER A 289 1.23 15.50 -46.61
CA SER A 289 1.72 14.14 -46.86
C SER A 289 1.77 13.27 -45.60
N GLY A 290 1.50 13.85 -44.43
CA GLY A 290 1.56 13.20 -43.12
C GLY A 290 0.27 12.47 -42.72
N PRO A 291 0.28 11.75 -41.58
CA PRO A 291 -0.90 11.11 -41.02
C PRO A 291 -1.96 12.14 -40.62
N GLN A 292 -3.24 11.81 -40.83
CA GLN A 292 -4.39 12.68 -40.50
C GLN A 292 -4.81 12.54 -39.02
N PRO A 293 -5.44 13.57 -38.40
CA PRO A 293 -5.91 13.48 -37.03
C PRO A 293 -6.98 12.39 -36.88
N SER A 294 -6.88 11.60 -35.80
CA SER A 294 -7.91 10.60 -35.48
C SER A 294 -9.17 11.26 -34.94
N LYS A 295 -10.34 10.64 -35.17
CA LYS A 295 -11.63 11.12 -34.62
C LYS A 295 -11.60 11.27 -33.09
N GLN A 296 -10.90 10.36 -32.41
CA GLN A 296 -10.74 10.40 -30.96
C GLN A 296 -9.94 11.63 -30.51
N LEU A 297 -8.83 11.95 -31.18
CA LEU A 297 -8.05 13.16 -30.86
C LEU A 297 -8.89 14.43 -31.04
N ILE A 298 -9.70 14.49 -32.08
CA ILE A 298 -10.62 15.61 -32.32
C ILE A 298 -11.66 15.70 -31.19
N ASN A 299 -12.29 14.60 -30.79
CA ASN A 299 -13.22 14.58 -29.67
C ASN A 299 -12.57 15.09 -28.38
N GLN A 300 -11.35 14.66 -28.08
CA GLN A 300 -10.58 15.10 -26.91
C GLN A 300 -10.27 16.60 -26.96
N LEU A 301 -9.90 17.12 -28.13
CA LEU A 301 -9.67 18.55 -28.32
C LEU A 301 -10.94 19.38 -28.10
N LEU A 302 -12.09 18.89 -28.56
CA LEU A 302 -13.37 19.55 -28.35
C LEU A 302 -13.80 19.53 -26.87
N ILE A 303 -13.58 18.41 -26.17
CA ILE A 303 -13.80 18.33 -24.72
C ILE A 303 -12.90 19.32 -23.98
N ALA A 304 -11.60 19.33 -24.29
CA ALA A 304 -10.64 20.26 -23.71
C ALA A 304 -11.04 21.72 -23.96
N ALA A 305 -11.48 22.06 -25.18
CA ALA A 305 -11.96 23.39 -25.51
C ALA A 305 -13.20 23.80 -24.70
N MET A 306 -14.19 22.90 -24.53
CA MET A 306 -15.36 23.17 -23.69
C MET A 306 -14.99 23.45 -22.22
N LEU A 307 -14.02 22.72 -21.67
CA LEU A 307 -13.57 22.91 -20.29
C LEU A 307 -12.74 24.19 -20.12
N LEU A 308 -11.84 24.47 -21.06
CA LEU A 308 -10.99 25.68 -21.07
C LEU A 308 -11.78 26.99 -21.26
N ASP A 309 -12.92 26.91 -21.96
CA ASP A 309 -13.84 28.04 -22.13
C ASP A 309 -14.50 28.43 -20.80
N LEU A 310 -14.86 27.42 -20.00
CA LEU A 310 -15.51 27.61 -18.70
C LEU A 310 -14.52 27.96 -17.58
N ASP A 311 -13.33 27.35 -17.61
CA ASP A 311 -12.25 27.60 -16.66
C ASP A 311 -10.90 27.62 -17.40
N PRO A 312 -10.31 28.80 -17.62
CA PRO A 312 -9.03 28.95 -18.31
C PRO A 312 -7.86 28.22 -17.64
N ASP A 313 -7.95 28.07 -16.31
CA ASP A 313 -6.88 27.51 -15.48
C ASP A 313 -7.19 26.04 -15.13
N VAL A 314 -8.13 25.39 -15.84
CA VAL A 314 -8.51 24.00 -15.60
C VAL A 314 -7.30 23.06 -15.62
N ASP A 315 -7.14 22.31 -14.55
CA ASP A 315 -6.03 21.38 -14.32
C ASP A 315 -6.51 20.30 -13.36
N THR A 316 -6.05 19.05 -13.53
CA THR A 316 -6.41 17.95 -12.63
C THR A 316 -5.91 18.18 -11.22
N ALA A 317 -4.85 18.98 -11.05
CA ALA A 317 -4.35 19.44 -9.75
C ALA A 317 -5.31 20.44 -9.06
N ASN A 318 -6.28 21.04 -9.73
CA ASN A 318 -7.06 22.09 -9.10
C ASN A 318 -8.20 21.50 -8.23
N THR A 319 -8.42 22.13 -7.07
CA THR A 319 -9.57 21.79 -6.19
C THR A 319 -10.82 22.60 -6.52
N THR A 320 -10.71 23.51 -7.50
CA THR A 320 -11.72 24.49 -7.85
C THR A 320 -11.91 24.47 -9.35
N PHE A 321 -13.15 24.42 -9.82
CA PHE A 321 -13.51 24.54 -11.24
C PHE A 321 -14.48 25.72 -11.41
N ALA A 322 -14.13 26.69 -12.26
CA ALA A 322 -14.93 27.90 -12.51
C ALA A 322 -15.40 28.59 -11.21
N GLY A 323 -14.54 28.62 -10.19
CA GLY A 323 -14.82 29.16 -8.85
C GLY A 323 -15.58 28.25 -7.88
N PHE A 324 -16.05 27.07 -8.31
CA PHE A 324 -16.68 26.06 -7.45
C PHE A 324 -15.63 25.16 -6.81
N LYS A 325 -15.60 25.08 -5.47
CA LYS A 325 -14.65 24.23 -4.74
C LYS A 325 -15.17 22.80 -4.64
N LEU A 326 -14.64 21.88 -5.44
CA LEU A 326 -15.00 20.45 -5.41
C LEU A 326 -14.72 19.82 -4.04
N TYR A 327 -13.72 20.35 -3.34
CA TYR A 327 -13.33 19.88 -2.01
C TYR A 327 -13.00 21.06 -1.11
N SER A 328 -13.74 21.14 -0.02
CA SER A 328 -13.64 22.24 0.95
C SER A 328 -14.07 21.76 2.32
N SER A 329 -13.67 22.48 3.37
CA SER A 329 -14.14 22.19 4.73
C SER A 329 -15.67 22.24 4.88
N ALA A 330 -16.35 23.04 4.04
CA ALA A 330 -17.80 23.11 3.99
C ALA A 330 -18.48 21.85 3.42
N HIS A 331 -17.71 20.92 2.85
CA HIS A 331 -18.22 19.68 2.25
C HIS A 331 -17.98 18.45 3.13
N VAL A 332 -17.25 18.59 4.23
CA VAL A 332 -17.03 17.49 5.17
C VAL A 332 -18.39 16.98 5.69
N GLN A 333 -18.55 15.64 5.69
CA GLN A 333 -19.76 14.92 6.08
C GLN A 333 -21.01 15.16 5.23
N ARG A 334 -20.88 15.79 4.05
CA ARG A 334 -21.97 15.87 3.07
C ARG A 334 -21.98 14.65 2.14
N LEU A 335 -23.15 14.36 1.58
CA LEU A 335 -23.28 13.29 0.59
C LEU A 335 -22.62 13.70 -0.73
N PRO A 336 -21.92 12.79 -1.42
CA PRO A 336 -21.31 13.06 -2.73
C PRO A 336 -22.33 13.56 -3.77
N SER A 337 -23.56 13.02 -3.73
CA SER A 337 -24.67 13.41 -4.61
C SER A 337 -25.10 14.87 -4.43
N ASP A 338 -25.05 15.38 -3.20
CA ASP A 338 -25.43 16.76 -2.89
C ASP A 338 -24.41 17.74 -3.45
N ILE A 339 -23.11 17.40 -3.32
CA ILE A 339 -22.02 18.23 -3.84
C ILE A 339 -22.03 18.24 -5.38
N ARG A 340 -22.33 17.10 -6.01
CA ARG A 340 -22.54 17.03 -7.46
C ARG A 340 -23.71 17.92 -7.90
N SER A 341 -24.83 17.86 -7.17
CA SER A 341 -26.00 18.71 -7.46
C SER A 341 -25.68 20.21 -7.30
N ASP A 342 -24.87 20.57 -6.30
CA ASP A 342 -24.41 21.95 -6.11
C ASP A 342 -23.49 22.41 -7.26
N LEU A 343 -22.62 21.53 -7.77
CA LEU A 343 -21.81 21.81 -8.95
C LEU A 343 -22.70 22.05 -10.18
N GLU A 344 -23.69 21.20 -10.43
CA GLU A 344 -24.65 21.36 -11.52
C GLU A 344 -25.42 22.68 -11.41
N ALA A 345 -25.89 23.03 -10.20
CA ALA A 345 -26.54 24.31 -9.94
C ALA A 345 -25.59 25.50 -10.16
N HIS A 346 -24.32 25.39 -9.78
CA HIS A 346 -23.30 26.41 -10.02
C HIS A 346 -23.05 26.62 -11.52
N LEU A 347 -22.95 25.54 -12.29
CA LEU A 347 -22.79 25.60 -13.76
C LEU A 347 -23.98 26.29 -14.44
N ILE A 348 -25.22 26.06 -13.97
CA ILE A 348 -26.40 26.75 -14.48
C ILE A 348 -26.37 28.24 -14.12
N GLN A 349 -26.15 28.56 -12.84
CA GLN A 349 -26.32 29.91 -12.33
C GLN A 349 -25.16 30.83 -12.74
N ARG A 350 -23.92 30.33 -12.65
CA ARG A 350 -22.70 31.09 -12.85
C ARG A 350 -22.14 30.96 -14.26
N CYS A 351 -22.11 29.73 -14.80
CA CYS A 351 -21.62 29.47 -16.16
C CYS A 351 -22.72 29.55 -17.22
N LYS A 352 -23.98 29.84 -16.85
CA LYS A 352 -25.11 30.05 -17.76
C LYS A 352 -25.44 28.87 -18.67
N LEU A 353 -25.09 27.65 -18.25
CA LEU A 353 -25.42 26.44 -19.00
C LEU A 353 -26.90 26.06 -18.84
N HIS A 354 -27.49 25.51 -19.89
CA HIS A 354 -28.83 24.94 -19.83
C HIS A 354 -28.88 23.74 -18.87
N LYS A 355 -30.03 23.53 -18.20
CA LYS A 355 -30.27 22.45 -17.23
C LYS A 355 -30.03 21.02 -17.77
N LEU A 356 -30.06 20.84 -19.10
CA LEU A 356 -29.75 19.55 -19.74
C LEU A 356 -28.25 19.37 -20.02
N ILE A 357 -27.50 20.46 -20.13
CA ILE A 357 -26.08 20.47 -20.49
C ILE A 357 -25.21 20.50 -19.22
N ALA A 358 -25.63 21.21 -18.18
CA ALA A 358 -24.88 21.31 -16.92
C ALA A 358 -24.51 19.93 -16.30
N PRO A 359 -25.39 18.91 -16.25
CA PRO A 359 -25.02 17.59 -15.75
C PRO A 359 -23.98 16.86 -16.63
N LEU A 360 -23.94 17.14 -17.93
CA LEU A 360 -22.97 16.56 -18.87
C LEU A 360 -21.59 17.19 -18.66
N VAL A 361 -21.55 18.51 -18.50
CA VAL A 361 -20.31 19.23 -18.18
C VAL A 361 -19.80 18.85 -16.79
N ALA A 362 -20.68 18.69 -15.80
CA ALA A 362 -20.30 18.19 -14.48
C ALA A 362 -19.63 16.81 -14.57
N GLU A 363 -20.17 15.90 -15.41
CA GLU A 363 -19.56 14.59 -15.68
C GLU A 363 -18.15 14.73 -16.27
N LEU A 364 -17.96 15.62 -17.26
CA LEU A 364 -16.65 15.89 -17.87
C LEU A 364 -15.66 16.47 -16.85
N VAL A 365 -16.09 17.43 -16.02
CA VAL A 365 -15.25 18.06 -14.98
C VAL A 365 -14.79 17.04 -13.94
N LEU A 366 -15.74 16.27 -13.40
CA LEU A 366 -15.46 15.28 -12.36
C LEU A 366 -14.58 14.14 -12.89
N ALA A 367 -14.65 13.81 -14.18
CA ALA A 367 -13.86 12.72 -14.77
C ALA A 367 -12.35 12.91 -14.62
N GLY A 368 -11.85 14.15 -14.63
CA GLY A 368 -10.43 14.43 -14.38
C GLY A 368 -10.15 14.93 -12.97
N MET A 369 -10.94 15.88 -12.47
CA MET A 369 -10.61 16.57 -11.21
C MET A 369 -11.04 15.80 -9.96
N ALA A 370 -12.05 14.92 -10.07
CA ALA A 370 -12.63 14.26 -8.90
C ALA A 370 -13.38 12.94 -9.26
N PRO A 371 -12.70 11.95 -9.85
CA PRO A 371 -13.34 10.74 -10.38
C PRO A 371 -14.10 9.91 -9.34
N ALA A 372 -13.79 10.06 -8.06
CA ALA A 372 -14.50 9.39 -6.96
C ALA A 372 -16.00 9.76 -6.88
N TYR A 373 -16.41 10.94 -7.36
CA TYR A 373 -17.83 11.33 -7.44
C TYR A 373 -18.60 10.63 -8.56
N LEU A 374 -17.91 9.92 -9.46
CA LEU A 374 -18.50 9.26 -10.63
C LEU A 374 -18.61 7.74 -10.48
N VAL A 375 -18.11 7.19 -9.37
CA VAL A 375 -18.29 5.77 -9.03
C VAL A 375 -19.78 5.48 -8.89
N ARG A 376 -20.23 4.36 -9.46
CA ARG A 376 -21.63 3.94 -9.46
C ARG A 376 -22.00 3.32 -8.11
N GLU A 377 -23.28 3.43 -7.76
CA GLU A 377 -23.85 2.74 -6.58
C GLU A 377 -23.10 3.05 -5.27
N LEU A 378 -22.79 4.33 -5.05
CA LEU A 378 -22.21 4.78 -3.78
C LEU A 378 -23.17 4.47 -2.62
N PRO A 379 -22.67 3.96 -1.48
CA PRO A 379 -23.49 3.74 -0.30
C PRO A 379 -24.16 5.06 0.14
N PRO A 380 -25.45 5.04 0.52
CA PRO A 380 -26.16 6.25 0.95
C PRO A 380 -25.61 6.84 2.27
N SER A 381 -24.81 6.06 3.01
CA SER A 381 -24.12 6.47 4.23
C SER A 381 -22.76 7.12 3.99
N LEU A 382 -22.16 6.94 2.79
CA LEU A 382 -20.82 7.41 2.49
C LEU A 382 -20.81 8.93 2.37
N LYS A 383 -19.89 9.59 3.09
CA LYS A 383 -19.80 11.04 3.14
C LYS A 383 -18.41 11.53 2.78
N VAL A 384 -18.34 12.68 2.13
CA VAL A 384 -17.05 13.28 1.73
C VAL A 384 -16.27 13.74 2.98
N GLY A 385 -14.95 13.51 2.98
CA GLY A 385 -14.07 13.93 4.08
C GLY A 385 -14.06 12.99 5.29
N THR A 386 -14.63 11.79 5.18
CA THR A 386 -14.48 10.69 6.16
C THR A 386 -13.41 9.69 5.71
N PRO A 387 -12.90 8.80 6.59
CA PRO A 387 -11.96 7.75 6.19
C PRO A 387 -12.50 6.84 5.08
N GLY A 388 -13.80 6.52 5.07
CA GLY A 388 -14.42 5.74 3.99
C GLY A 388 -14.28 6.40 2.61
N TRP A 389 -14.39 7.74 2.55
CA TRP A 389 -14.17 8.50 1.31
C TRP A 389 -12.69 8.52 0.89
N VAL A 390 -11.77 8.54 1.85
CA VAL A 390 -10.33 8.44 1.57
C VAL A 390 -10.04 7.11 0.89
N ILE A 391 -10.51 6.00 1.46
CA ILE A 391 -10.24 4.65 0.92
C ILE A 391 -10.83 4.49 -0.48
N LEU A 392 -12.07 4.97 -0.70
CA LEU A 392 -12.64 5.02 -2.05
C LEU A 392 -11.76 5.82 -3.02
N SER A 393 -11.30 7.00 -2.59
CA SER A 393 -10.48 7.87 -3.44
C SER A 393 -9.11 7.26 -3.75
N GLN A 394 -8.54 6.46 -2.84
CA GLN A 394 -7.30 5.72 -3.06
C GLN A 394 -7.49 4.59 -4.08
N ALA A 395 -8.57 3.81 -3.95
CA ALA A 395 -8.93 2.78 -4.91
C ALA A 395 -9.20 3.37 -6.30
N VAL A 396 -9.93 4.49 -6.36
CA VAL A 396 -10.15 5.23 -7.61
C VAL A 396 -8.83 5.75 -8.19
N GLY A 397 -7.95 6.33 -7.37
CA GLY A 397 -6.63 6.79 -7.82
C GLY A 397 -5.80 5.66 -8.42
N LEU A 398 -5.81 4.48 -7.81
CA LEU A 398 -5.17 3.28 -8.35
C LEU A 398 -5.81 2.87 -9.69
N ALA A 399 -7.14 2.74 -9.74
CA ALA A 399 -7.85 2.35 -10.96
C ALA A 399 -7.59 3.32 -12.12
N GLU A 400 -7.65 4.63 -11.86
CA GLU A 400 -7.40 5.70 -12.84
C GLU A 400 -5.93 5.75 -13.30
N SER A 401 -4.98 5.36 -12.43
CA SER A 401 -3.57 5.24 -12.82
C SER A 401 -3.29 4.07 -13.76
N VAL A 402 -4.13 3.04 -13.72
CA VAL A 402 -4.04 1.84 -14.57
C VAL A 402 -4.83 2.01 -15.86
N VAL A 403 -6.12 2.33 -15.75
CA VAL A 403 -7.04 2.59 -16.86
C VAL A 403 -7.77 3.91 -16.59
N PRO A 404 -7.28 5.03 -17.16
CA PRO A 404 -7.96 6.31 -17.03
C PRO A 404 -9.41 6.26 -17.54
N GLY A 405 -10.32 6.82 -16.76
CA GLY A 405 -11.77 6.84 -16.98
C GLY A 405 -12.52 5.62 -16.41
N ALA A 406 -11.82 4.60 -15.89
CA ALA A 406 -12.44 3.35 -15.45
C ALA A 406 -13.42 3.54 -14.29
N ALA A 407 -13.17 4.49 -13.39
CA ALA A 407 -13.98 4.65 -12.18
C ALA A 407 -15.45 4.92 -12.45
N ARG A 408 -15.75 5.59 -13.56
CA ARG A 408 -17.10 5.97 -14.00
C ARG A 408 -17.97 4.78 -14.40
N ARG A 409 -17.34 3.62 -14.65
CA ARG A 409 -18.01 2.37 -15.01
C ARG A 409 -17.99 1.33 -13.90
N MET A 410 -17.35 1.64 -12.77
CA MET A 410 -17.22 0.72 -11.64
C MET A 410 -18.19 1.09 -10.52
N THR A 411 -18.64 0.08 -9.79
CA THR A 411 -19.44 0.25 -8.57
C THR A 411 -18.52 0.46 -7.37
N TYR A 412 -19.07 0.92 -6.25
CA TYR A 412 -18.34 1.00 -4.98
C TYR A 412 -17.72 -0.35 -4.57
N GLU A 413 -18.46 -1.45 -4.77
CA GLU A 413 -17.99 -2.81 -4.49
C GLU A 413 -16.77 -3.19 -5.34
N HIS A 414 -16.82 -2.92 -6.65
CA HIS A 414 -15.68 -3.15 -7.53
C HIS A 414 -14.46 -2.32 -7.09
N MET A 415 -14.67 -1.08 -6.66
CA MET A 415 -13.58 -0.21 -6.19
C MET A 415 -12.89 -0.74 -4.94
N LEU A 416 -13.63 -1.16 -3.92
CA LEU A 416 -13.02 -1.69 -2.70
C LEU A 416 -12.27 -3.00 -2.92
N GLY A 417 -12.63 -3.77 -3.95
CA GLY A 417 -11.90 -4.97 -4.37
C GLY A 417 -10.45 -4.71 -4.83
N PHE A 418 -10.08 -3.47 -5.18
CA PHE A 418 -8.72 -3.12 -5.64
C PHE A 418 -7.68 -3.01 -4.52
N SER A 419 -8.10 -2.74 -3.29
CA SER A 419 -7.15 -2.45 -2.20
C SER A 419 -6.30 -3.67 -1.81
N PRO A 420 -6.87 -4.90 -1.66
CA PRO A 420 -6.08 -6.11 -1.44
C PRO A 420 -5.21 -6.49 -2.64
N ILE A 421 -5.67 -6.16 -3.85
CA ILE A 421 -4.96 -6.46 -5.11
C ILE A 421 -3.63 -5.71 -5.19
N ALA A 422 -3.56 -4.50 -4.61
CA ALA A 422 -2.34 -3.71 -4.61
C ALA A 422 -1.15 -4.40 -3.94
N GLU A 423 -1.41 -5.27 -2.95
CA GLU A 423 -0.37 -5.96 -2.18
C GLU A 423 0.22 -7.18 -2.94
N LEU A 424 -0.35 -7.57 -4.09
CA LEU A 424 0.06 -8.77 -4.84
C LEU A 424 1.39 -8.61 -5.59
N THR A 425 1.77 -7.40 -5.98
CA THR A 425 3.07 -7.13 -6.61
C THR A 425 3.74 -5.89 -6.03
N PRO A 426 5.08 -5.86 -5.93
CA PRO A 426 5.79 -4.67 -5.45
C PRO A 426 5.45 -3.40 -6.25
N GLN A 427 5.22 -3.54 -7.57
CA GLN A 427 4.90 -2.41 -8.45
C GLN A 427 3.49 -1.86 -8.22
N LEU A 428 2.50 -2.74 -7.99
CA LEU A 428 1.15 -2.32 -7.64
C LEU A 428 1.11 -1.67 -6.26
N ASN A 429 1.88 -2.19 -5.31
CA ASN A 429 1.96 -1.62 -3.97
C ASN A 429 2.59 -0.22 -3.97
N GLU A 430 3.67 -0.02 -4.75
CA GLU A 430 4.28 1.30 -4.93
C GLU A 430 3.29 2.30 -5.58
N LEU A 431 2.57 1.86 -6.61
CA LEU A 431 1.56 2.68 -7.28
C LEU A 431 0.40 3.05 -6.36
N HIS A 432 -0.08 2.09 -5.56
CA HIS A 432 -1.13 2.31 -4.56
C HIS A 432 -0.67 3.25 -3.44
N ALA A 433 0.56 3.11 -2.95
CA ALA A 433 1.12 4.02 -1.95
C ALA A 433 1.19 5.48 -2.48
N LEU A 434 1.60 5.66 -3.75
CA LEU A 434 1.64 6.98 -4.38
C LEU A 434 0.23 7.56 -4.60
N ALA A 435 -0.69 6.75 -5.12
CA ALA A 435 -2.11 7.12 -5.24
C ALA A 435 -2.76 7.40 -3.87
N GLY A 436 -2.16 6.84 -2.80
CA GLY A 436 -2.57 6.99 -1.41
C GLY A 436 -2.42 8.38 -0.81
N ILE A 437 -1.46 9.18 -1.33
CA ILE A 437 -1.05 10.45 -0.70
C ILE A 437 -2.11 11.55 -0.87
N ASP A 438 -2.58 11.80 -2.09
CA ASP A 438 -3.50 12.91 -2.38
C ASP A 438 -4.85 12.81 -1.61
N PRO A 439 -5.50 11.64 -1.54
CA PRO A 439 -6.70 11.46 -0.74
C PRO A 439 -6.52 11.83 0.73
N VAL A 440 -5.40 11.43 1.33
CA VAL A 440 -5.06 11.71 2.74
C VAL A 440 -4.78 13.20 2.96
N VAL A 441 -3.99 13.81 2.08
CA VAL A 441 -3.70 15.26 2.12
C VAL A 441 -4.99 16.07 1.97
N THR A 442 -5.87 15.68 1.04
CA THR A 442 -7.15 16.37 0.86
C THR A 442 -8.05 16.20 2.07
N TRP A 443 -8.13 15.00 2.63
CA TRP A 443 -8.87 14.78 3.88
C TRP A 443 -8.36 15.67 5.01
N ALA A 444 -7.04 15.82 5.14
CA ALA A 444 -6.43 16.66 6.16
C ALA A 444 -6.73 18.15 5.93
N LEU A 445 -6.69 18.62 4.67
CA LEU A 445 -7.09 19.99 4.29
C LEU A 445 -8.58 20.25 4.59
N MET A 446 -9.46 19.33 4.20
CA MET A 446 -10.90 19.45 4.41
C MET A 446 -11.25 19.47 5.89
N ASN A 447 -10.58 18.66 6.70
CA ASN A 447 -10.75 18.65 8.16
C ASN A 447 -10.00 19.78 8.88
N GLY A 448 -9.29 20.64 8.14
CA GLY A 448 -8.57 21.80 8.69
C GLY A 448 -7.37 21.43 9.57
N LEU A 449 -6.83 20.21 9.41
CA LEU A 449 -5.65 19.71 10.14
C LEU A 449 -4.36 20.28 9.57
N ILE A 450 -4.37 20.60 8.28
CA ILE A 450 -3.27 21.25 7.58
C ILE A 450 -3.82 22.38 6.70
N GLN A 451 -2.96 23.33 6.35
CA GLN A 451 -3.31 24.46 5.50
C GLN A 451 -2.21 24.71 4.45
N ARG A 452 -2.62 25.23 3.29
CA ARG A 452 -1.69 25.72 2.27
C ARG A 452 -1.00 26.98 2.79
N ASP A 453 0.25 27.20 2.39
CA ASP A 453 0.97 28.42 2.73
C ASP A 453 0.45 29.65 1.94
N ALA A 454 1.06 30.82 2.16
CA ALA A 454 0.64 32.08 1.53
C ALA A 454 0.70 32.04 -0.02
N ASN A 455 1.47 31.12 -0.61
CA ASN A 455 1.60 30.94 -2.05
C ASN A 455 0.65 29.86 -2.59
N GLY A 456 -0.16 29.23 -1.74
CA GLY A 456 -1.04 28.11 -2.12
C GLY A 456 -0.33 26.75 -2.19
N GLU A 457 0.93 26.66 -1.76
CA GLU A 457 1.74 25.44 -1.82
C GLU A 457 1.65 24.63 -0.51
N LEU A 458 1.93 23.33 -0.60
CA LEU A 458 2.08 22.43 0.55
C LEU A 458 3.52 21.98 0.67
N ARG A 459 4.16 22.35 1.78
CA ARG A 459 5.51 21.87 2.11
C ARG A 459 5.45 20.43 2.58
N LEU A 460 6.57 19.74 2.43
CA LEU A 460 6.65 18.34 2.78
C LEU A 460 6.34 18.06 4.27
N GLU A 461 6.81 18.93 5.15
CA GLU A 461 6.52 18.84 6.59
C GLU A 461 5.01 18.87 6.87
N THR A 462 4.27 19.76 6.20
CA THR A 462 2.82 19.89 6.30
C THR A 462 2.10 18.65 5.75
N ILE A 463 2.59 18.06 4.67
CA ILE A 463 2.05 16.81 4.13
C ILE A 463 2.22 15.66 5.13
N ASN A 464 3.44 15.52 5.71
CA ASN A 464 3.72 14.51 6.71
C ASN A 464 2.88 14.67 7.98
N GLN A 465 2.59 15.91 8.39
CA GLN A 465 1.64 16.18 9.48
C GLN A 465 0.23 15.67 9.15
N GLY A 466 -0.26 15.90 7.93
CA GLY A 466 -1.56 15.40 7.48
C GLY A 466 -1.63 13.87 7.46
N ILE A 467 -0.59 13.22 6.94
CA ILE A 467 -0.47 11.74 6.93
C ILE A 467 -0.45 11.20 8.35
N LYS A 468 0.37 11.78 9.23
CA LYS A 468 0.45 11.37 10.64
C LYS A 468 -0.91 11.47 11.34
N ALA A 469 -1.62 12.58 11.17
CA ALA A 469 -2.92 12.79 11.78
C ALA A 469 -3.99 11.82 11.27
N TYR A 470 -3.96 11.48 9.98
CA TYR A 470 -4.83 10.46 9.41
C TYR A 470 -4.55 9.08 10.02
N ASN A 471 -3.27 8.68 10.07
CA ASN A 471 -2.85 7.40 10.61
C ASN A 471 -3.22 7.25 12.09
N GLU A 472 -2.98 8.28 12.91
CA GLU A 472 -3.37 8.29 14.32
C GLU A 472 -4.89 8.15 14.49
N HIS A 473 -5.68 8.83 13.66
CA HIS A 473 -7.14 8.74 13.71
C HIS A 473 -7.63 7.34 13.38
N VAL A 474 -7.13 6.78 12.28
CA VAL A 474 -7.50 5.45 11.80
C VAL A 474 -7.06 4.36 12.78
N GLN A 475 -5.84 4.45 13.31
CA GLN A 475 -5.33 3.54 14.33
C GLN A 475 -6.18 3.59 15.61
N THR A 476 -6.61 4.79 16.03
CA THR A 476 -7.48 4.98 17.20
C THR A 476 -8.82 4.27 17.01
N LEU A 477 -9.45 4.39 15.83
CA LEU A 477 -10.70 3.70 15.52
C LEU A 477 -10.53 2.19 15.41
N SER A 478 -9.45 1.72 14.78
CA SER A 478 -9.13 0.29 14.69
C SER A 478 -8.93 -0.33 16.07
N SER A 479 -8.07 0.27 16.90
CA SER A 479 -7.79 -0.23 18.25
C SER A 479 -9.04 -0.26 19.14
N ALA A 480 -9.96 0.70 18.96
CA ALA A 480 -11.23 0.70 19.66
C ALA A 480 -12.13 -0.47 19.25
N LEU A 481 -12.19 -0.78 17.95
CA LEU A 481 -12.96 -1.96 17.50
C LEU A 481 -12.28 -3.26 17.94
N ASP A 482 -10.95 -3.35 17.84
CA ASP A 482 -10.18 -4.51 18.29
C ASP A 482 -10.43 -4.79 19.77
N ALA A 483 -10.49 -3.73 20.59
CA ALA A 483 -10.81 -3.85 22.01
C ALA A 483 -12.24 -4.36 22.27
N ILE A 484 -13.23 -3.88 21.51
CA ILE A 484 -14.64 -4.33 21.63
C ILE A 484 -14.81 -5.78 21.15
N ASN A 485 -14.09 -6.17 20.10
CA ASN A 485 -14.16 -7.51 19.50
C ASN A 485 -13.11 -8.48 20.09
N LYS A 486 -12.32 -8.07 21.08
CA LYS A 486 -11.32 -8.94 21.68
C LYS A 486 -12.01 -10.16 22.31
N PRO A 487 -11.52 -11.39 22.09
CA PRO A 487 -12.09 -12.56 22.74
C PRO A 487 -12.03 -12.44 24.26
N ILE A 488 -13.12 -12.77 24.93
CA ILE A 488 -13.20 -12.77 26.39
C ILE A 488 -12.15 -13.75 26.95
N PRO A 489 -11.32 -13.34 27.94
CA PRO A 489 -10.37 -14.21 28.60
C PRO A 489 -11.03 -15.48 29.12
N ARG A 490 -10.37 -16.62 28.93
CA ARG A 490 -10.84 -17.95 29.33
C ARG A 490 -9.97 -18.49 30.46
N ARG A 491 -10.54 -18.72 31.64
CA ARG A 491 -9.80 -19.19 32.83
C ARG A 491 -9.02 -20.47 32.52
N LYS A 492 -9.64 -21.41 31.79
CA LYS A 492 -9.01 -22.69 31.41
C LYS A 492 -7.83 -22.48 30.45
N ALA A 493 -7.96 -21.57 29.49
CA ALA A 493 -6.89 -21.28 28.54
C ALA A 493 -5.68 -20.63 29.23
N LEU A 494 -5.92 -19.74 30.21
CA LEU A 494 -4.85 -19.15 31.02
C LEU A 494 -4.16 -20.19 31.90
N ALA A 495 -4.93 -21.08 32.54
CA ALA A 495 -4.40 -22.19 33.32
C ALA A 495 -3.50 -23.11 32.48
N LEU A 496 -3.97 -23.49 31.28
CA LEU A 496 -3.17 -24.30 30.34
C LEU A 496 -1.89 -23.59 29.91
N LYS A 497 -1.95 -22.30 29.62
CA LYS A 497 -0.79 -21.50 29.22
C LYS A 497 0.26 -21.44 30.34
N GLU A 498 -0.17 -21.19 31.58
CA GLU A 498 0.73 -21.09 32.72
C GLU A 498 1.35 -22.45 33.08
N LEU A 499 0.55 -23.52 33.07
CA LEU A 499 1.02 -24.89 33.28
C LEU A 499 2.04 -25.30 32.21
N ALA A 500 1.75 -25.06 30.94
CA ALA A 500 2.66 -25.40 29.83
C ALA A 500 3.96 -24.57 29.84
N SER A 501 3.92 -23.34 30.37
CA SER A 501 5.11 -22.48 30.41
C SER A 501 6.09 -22.91 31.51
N ASN A 502 5.59 -23.42 32.64
CA ASN A 502 6.41 -23.84 33.78
C ASN A 502 6.78 -25.33 33.72
N GLU A 503 5.84 -26.19 33.29
CA GLU A 503 6.01 -27.65 33.27
C GLU A 503 5.49 -28.25 31.93
N PRO A 504 6.17 -27.99 30.79
CA PRO A 504 5.70 -28.37 29.45
C PRO A 504 5.57 -29.88 29.22
N ALA A 505 6.25 -30.71 30.03
CA ALA A 505 6.22 -32.16 29.94
C ALA A 505 5.10 -32.80 30.80
N CYS A 506 4.42 -32.01 31.65
CA CYS A 506 3.31 -32.48 32.46
C CYS A 506 2.05 -32.60 31.59
N ASP A 507 1.34 -33.74 31.66
CA ASP A 507 0.05 -33.91 31.01
C ASP A 507 -1.05 -33.20 31.83
N PRO A 508 -1.67 -32.12 31.33
CA PRO A 508 -2.71 -31.38 32.06
C PRO A 508 -3.95 -32.22 32.37
N HIS A 509 -4.16 -33.31 31.63
CA HIS A 509 -5.30 -34.21 31.77
C HIS A 509 -5.01 -35.43 32.64
N GLU A 510 -3.78 -35.56 33.16
CA GLU A 510 -3.43 -36.63 34.09
C GLU A 510 -4.35 -36.59 35.32
N ARG A 511 -4.88 -37.75 35.72
CA ARG A 511 -5.85 -37.89 36.80
C ARG A 511 -5.14 -38.21 38.12
N LEU A 512 -5.38 -37.40 39.15
CA LEU A 512 -4.85 -37.57 40.50
C LEU A 512 -5.95 -37.94 41.48
N VAL A 513 -5.58 -38.59 42.58
CA VAL A 513 -6.48 -38.91 43.69
C VAL A 513 -6.04 -38.19 44.96
N LYS A 514 -7.01 -37.81 45.79
CA LYS A 514 -6.72 -37.19 47.09
C LYS A 514 -6.08 -38.20 48.04
N HIS A 515 -4.94 -37.85 48.62
CA HIS A 515 -4.30 -38.60 49.69
C HIS A 515 -5.26 -38.72 50.89
N ARG A 516 -5.71 -39.94 51.21
CA ARG A 516 -6.52 -40.22 52.40
C ARG A 516 -5.63 -40.83 53.49
N GLY A 517 -5.76 -40.34 54.71
CA GLY A 517 -5.30 -41.05 55.90
C GLY A 517 -5.93 -42.45 55.95
N SER A 518 -5.07 -43.47 55.88
CA SER A 518 -5.23 -44.89 56.26
C SER A 518 -6.62 -45.58 56.23
N GLY A 519 -7.53 -45.25 55.32
CA GLY A 519 -8.86 -45.89 55.22
C GLY A 519 -9.35 -46.01 53.79
N GLY A 520 -9.28 -47.23 53.24
CA GLY A 520 -9.45 -47.56 51.82
C GLY A 520 -10.81 -47.20 51.19
N GLY A 521 -10.73 -46.66 49.98
CA GLY A 521 -11.83 -46.43 49.03
C GLY A 521 -11.35 -45.45 47.98
N ALA A 522 -11.29 -45.87 46.70
CA ALA A 522 -10.86 -45.05 45.57
C ALA A 522 -11.63 -43.71 45.56
N GLY A 523 -10.93 -42.62 45.88
CA GLY A 523 -11.50 -41.27 45.85
C GLY A 523 -11.78 -40.81 44.41
N ARG A 524 -12.54 -39.72 44.27
CA ARG A 524 -12.77 -39.05 42.98
C ARG A 524 -11.43 -38.73 42.32
N GLU A 525 -11.29 -39.10 41.05
CA GLU A 525 -10.15 -38.75 40.21
C GLU A 525 -10.36 -37.37 39.59
N VAL A 526 -9.41 -36.45 39.78
CA VAL A 526 -9.48 -35.07 39.29
C VAL A 526 -8.24 -34.78 38.44
N SER A 527 -8.39 -34.05 37.34
CA SER A 527 -7.25 -33.76 36.47
C SER A 527 -6.30 -32.73 37.10
N VAL A 528 -5.01 -32.76 36.74
CA VAL A 528 -4.02 -31.75 37.14
C VAL A 528 -4.53 -30.34 36.83
N LEU A 529 -5.11 -30.15 35.64
CA LEU A 529 -5.68 -28.87 35.22
C LEU A 529 -6.87 -28.42 36.09
N ASP A 530 -7.80 -29.33 36.42
CA ASP A 530 -8.95 -28.99 37.28
C ASP A 530 -8.51 -28.69 38.72
N LEU A 531 -7.50 -29.41 39.24
CA LEU A 531 -6.89 -29.14 40.55
C LEU A 531 -6.18 -27.79 40.56
N TYR A 532 -5.55 -27.42 39.46
CA TYR A 532 -4.92 -26.11 39.32
C TYR A 532 -5.97 -24.99 39.24
N MET A 533 -7.00 -25.16 38.41
CA MET A 533 -8.10 -24.18 38.28
C MET A 533 -8.94 -24.00 39.55
N SER A 534 -8.99 -25.02 40.41
CA SER A 534 -9.69 -24.97 41.71
C SER A 534 -8.80 -24.58 42.89
N ASP A 535 -7.55 -24.20 42.62
CA ASP A 535 -6.55 -23.80 43.63
C ASP A 535 -6.26 -24.90 44.67
N GLN A 536 -6.25 -26.16 44.24
CA GLN A 536 -5.98 -27.33 45.09
C GLN A 536 -4.69 -28.06 44.74
N LEU A 537 -4.10 -27.77 43.57
CA LEU A 537 -2.88 -28.44 43.12
C LEU A 537 -1.68 -28.11 44.03
N HIS A 538 -1.59 -26.87 44.51
CA HIS A 538 -0.49 -26.42 45.38
C HIS A 538 -0.53 -27.06 46.78
N SER A 539 -1.68 -27.60 47.21
CA SER A 539 -1.86 -28.14 48.57
C SER A 539 -1.13 -29.48 48.78
N GLN A 540 -0.72 -30.14 47.69
CA GLN A 540 -0.11 -31.47 47.69
C GLN A 540 -0.99 -32.54 48.33
N ASP A 541 -2.30 -32.29 48.47
CA ASP A 541 -3.25 -33.28 48.95
C ASP A 541 -3.61 -34.31 47.87
N TRP A 542 -3.11 -34.17 46.64
CA TRP A 542 -3.47 -34.98 45.48
C TRP A 542 -2.24 -35.56 44.81
N GLY A 543 -2.23 -36.86 44.54
CA GLY A 543 -1.07 -37.52 43.93
C GLY A 543 -1.44 -38.78 43.18
N ARG A 544 -0.41 -39.47 42.67
CA ARG A 544 -0.59 -40.71 41.90
C ARG A 544 -0.86 -41.88 42.83
N VAL A 545 -1.73 -42.81 42.40
CA VAL A 545 -2.05 -44.03 43.16
C VAL A 545 -0.85 -44.98 43.22
N ARG A 546 -0.04 -45.03 42.15
CA ARG A 546 1.13 -45.92 42.00
C ARG A 546 2.23 -45.19 41.22
N GLY A 547 3.50 -45.47 41.54
CA GLY A 547 4.66 -44.88 40.85
C GLY A 547 5.28 -43.69 41.59
N ARG A 548 6.17 -42.96 40.92
CA ARG A 548 6.77 -41.71 41.42
C ARG A 548 5.66 -40.65 41.52
N ASP A 549 5.60 -39.92 42.63
CA ASP A 549 4.59 -38.89 42.83
C ASP A 549 4.72 -37.74 41.82
N ILE A 550 3.60 -37.10 41.46
CA ILE A 550 3.59 -36.06 40.42
C ILE A 550 4.45 -34.85 40.81
N TYR A 551 4.49 -34.45 42.08
CA TYR A 551 5.30 -33.30 42.53
C TYR A 551 6.80 -33.63 42.62
N GLN A 552 7.16 -34.91 42.59
CA GLN A 552 8.56 -35.33 42.50
C GLN A 552 9.06 -35.36 41.05
N GLU A 553 8.17 -35.60 40.09
CA GLU A 553 8.49 -35.56 38.67
C GLU A 553 8.42 -34.13 38.10
N PHE A 554 7.45 -33.34 38.56
CA PHE A 554 7.21 -31.94 38.15
C PHE A 554 7.18 -31.04 39.40
N PRO A 555 8.35 -30.69 39.97
CA PRO A 555 8.41 -29.93 41.22
C PRO A 555 7.88 -28.49 41.09
N GLY A 556 7.82 -27.91 39.89
CA GLY A 556 7.30 -26.57 39.64
C GLY A 556 5.78 -26.46 39.77
N LEU A 557 5.03 -27.58 39.80
CA LEU A 557 3.57 -27.56 39.98
C LEU A 557 3.11 -26.86 41.27
N LYS A 558 3.96 -26.84 42.31
CA LYS A 558 3.67 -26.20 43.60
C LYS A 558 3.87 -24.67 43.57
N ASP A 559 4.65 -24.19 42.61
CA ASP A 559 5.10 -22.80 42.49
C ASP A 559 4.32 -22.06 41.37
N LEU A 560 3.32 -22.71 40.76
CA LEU A 560 2.46 -22.10 39.76
C LEU A 560 1.70 -20.91 40.34
N PHE A 561 1.65 -19.81 39.59
CA PHE A 561 0.94 -18.62 40.00
C PHE A 561 -0.58 -18.87 40.02
N PRO A 562 -1.35 -18.40 41.01
CA PRO A 562 -2.78 -18.70 41.10
C PRO A 562 -3.56 -18.32 39.83
N VAL A 563 -4.28 -19.29 39.24
CA VAL A 563 -5.09 -19.04 38.03
C VAL A 563 -6.17 -17.99 38.27
N ALA A 564 -6.72 -17.93 39.49
CA ALA A 564 -7.72 -16.94 39.86
C ALA A 564 -7.19 -15.51 39.66
N ASP A 565 -5.98 -15.22 40.16
CA ASP A 565 -5.36 -13.90 40.03
C ASP A 565 -5.01 -13.56 38.57
N LEU A 566 -4.52 -14.53 37.78
CA LEU A 566 -4.29 -14.35 36.33
C LEU A 566 -5.60 -14.04 35.61
N TYR A 567 -6.66 -14.74 35.98
CA TYR A 567 -7.97 -14.62 35.37
C TYR A 567 -8.63 -13.28 35.70
N GLU A 568 -8.65 -12.89 36.98
CA GLU A 568 -9.15 -11.59 37.43
C GLU A 568 -8.40 -10.43 36.77
N THR A 569 -7.06 -10.49 36.72
CA THR A 569 -6.24 -9.49 36.04
C THR A 569 -6.56 -9.40 34.55
N ALA A 570 -6.71 -10.55 33.88
CA ALA A 570 -7.03 -10.60 32.46
C ALA A 570 -8.43 -10.05 32.16
N VAL A 571 -9.43 -10.38 32.98
CA VAL A 571 -10.80 -9.86 32.86
C VAL A 571 -10.84 -8.35 33.11
N HIS A 572 -10.17 -7.87 34.15
CA HIS A 572 -10.11 -6.44 34.46
C HIS A 572 -9.47 -5.63 33.32
N SER A 573 -8.34 -6.12 32.80
CA SER A 573 -7.67 -5.52 31.64
C SER A 573 -8.58 -5.50 30.41
N HIS A 574 -9.22 -6.63 30.11
CA HIS A 574 -10.15 -6.76 28.98
C HIS A 574 -11.38 -5.83 29.12
N TYR A 575 -11.94 -5.71 30.32
CA TYR A 575 -13.04 -4.79 30.61
C TYR A 575 -12.62 -3.33 30.39
N ASN A 576 -11.46 -2.92 30.91
CA ASN A 576 -10.96 -1.55 30.73
C ASN A 576 -10.72 -1.20 29.25
N GLU A 577 -10.17 -2.15 28.47
CA GLU A 577 -10.00 -2.01 27.03
C GLU A 577 -11.36 -1.85 26.33
N LEU A 578 -12.35 -2.69 26.66
CA LEU A 578 -13.72 -2.61 26.12
C LEU A 578 -14.37 -1.26 26.40
N ILE A 579 -14.22 -0.72 27.61
CA ILE A 579 -14.75 0.59 28.01
C ILE A 579 -14.06 1.72 27.24
N ALA A 580 -12.73 1.65 27.08
CA ALA A 580 -11.98 2.63 26.29
C ALA A 580 -12.37 2.58 24.80
N GLY A 581 -12.59 1.39 24.25
CA GLY A 581 -13.10 1.18 22.90
C GLY A 581 -14.49 1.80 22.72
N LEU A 582 -15.42 1.50 23.64
CA LEU A 582 -16.77 2.05 23.63
C LEU A 582 -16.79 3.59 23.70
N SER A 583 -15.95 4.19 24.56
CA SER A 583 -15.81 5.65 24.63
C SER A 583 -15.35 6.23 23.29
N THR A 584 -14.38 5.59 22.64
CA THR A 584 -13.88 6.01 21.32
C THR A 584 -14.96 5.91 20.24
N THR A 585 -15.76 4.84 20.24
CA THR A 585 -16.92 4.70 19.35
C THR A 585 -17.93 5.82 19.60
N ILE A 586 -18.25 6.15 20.85
CA ILE A 586 -19.19 7.25 21.15
C ILE A 586 -18.64 8.58 20.64
N ARG A 587 -17.36 8.89 20.85
CA ARG A 587 -16.72 10.10 20.29
C ARG A 587 -16.86 10.16 18.78
N TYR A 588 -16.66 9.05 18.09
CA TYR A 588 -16.83 8.94 16.65
C TYR A 588 -18.28 9.22 16.24
N VAL A 589 -19.27 8.59 16.88
CA VAL A 589 -20.69 8.78 16.56
C VAL A 589 -21.11 10.24 16.77
N LEU A 590 -20.71 10.85 17.89
CA LEU A 590 -21.01 12.26 18.18
C LEU A 590 -20.34 13.20 17.17
N SER A 591 -19.15 12.85 16.66
CA SER A 591 -18.51 13.64 15.61
C SER A 591 -19.24 13.54 14.26
N GLN A 592 -20.07 12.51 14.02
CA GLN A 592 -20.88 12.38 12.79
C GLN A 592 -22.17 13.20 12.77
N LEU A 593 -22.52 13.85 13.89
CA LEU A 593 -23.71 14.70 13.99
C LEU A 593 -23.57 15.97 13.13
N THR A 594 -24.71 16.54 12.72
CA THR A 594 -24.71 17.86 12.04
C THR A 594 -24.05 18.93 12.90
N GLN A 595 -23.50 19.98 12.28
CA GLN A 595 -22.88 21.10 13.00
C GLN A 595 -23.82 21.67 14.08
N SER A 596 -25.12 21.82 13.77
CA SER A 596 -26.11 22.29 14.74
C SER A 596 -26.20 21.36 15.95
N ASN A 597 -26.28 20.04 15.73
CA ASN A 597 -26.37 19.04 16.80
C ASN A 597 -25.10 18.99 17.65
N ARG A 598 -23.92 19.07 17.03
CA ARG A 598 -22.64 19.16 17.74
C ARG A 598 -22.58 20.34 18.71
N LYS A 599 -23.06 21.52 18.32
CA LYS A 599 -23.10 22.71 19.19
C LYS A 599 -23.89 22.49 20.49
N PHE A 600 -24.98 21.72 20.44
CA PHE A 600 -25.77 21.42 21.64
C PHE A 600 -24.99 20.59 22.66
N ILE A 601 -24.25 19.59 22.18
CA ILE A 601 -23.46 18.70 23.06
C ILE A 601 -22.17 19.41 23.53
N GLU A 602 -21.56 20.21 22.65
CA GLU A 602 -20.32 20.95 22.94
C GLU A 602 -20.48 22.09 23.94
N HIS A 603 -21.58 22.85 23.87
CA HIS A 603 -21.75 24.06 24.65
C HIS A 603 -22.95 24.03 25.59
N GLY A 604 -23.95 23.19 25.30
CA GLY A 604 -25.17 23.13 26.09
C GLY A 604 -24.94 22.48 27.44
N ARG A 605 -25.71 22.92 28.43
CA ARG A 605 -25.93 22.15 29.66
C ARG A 605 -26.67 20.89 29.25
N LEU A 606 -26.22 19.71 29.65
CA LEU A 606 -26.83 18.47 29.21
C LEU A 606 -26.91 17.43 30.32
N ALA A 607 -27.91 16.58 30.24
CA ALA A 607 -28.05 15.39 31.07
C ALA A 607 -28.19 14.14 30.20
N ILE A 608 -27.66 13.04 30.71
CA ILE A 608 -27.61 11.74 30.04
C ILE A 608 -28.47 10.79 30.85
N TYR A 609 -29.32 10.06 30.16
CA TYR A 609 -30.28 9.16 30.78
C TYR A 609 -30.22 7.76 30.15
N ARG A 610 -30.35 6.75 31.01
CA ARG A 610 -30.64 5.37 30.57
C ARG A 610 -32.14 5.13 30.51
N VAL A 611 -32.53 4.19 29.64
CA VAL A 611 -33.93 3.77 29.46
C VAL A 611 -34.16 2.45 30.18
N GLU A 612 -35.26 2.35 30.92
CA GLU A 612 -35.63 1.17 31.70
C GLU A 612 -37.06 0.73 31.37
N ALA A 613 -37.32 -0.59 31.43
CA ALA A 613 -38.62 -1.17 31.12
C ALA A 613 -39.66 -0.73 32.15
N TYR A 614 -40.76 -0.16 31.66
CA TYR A 614 -41.86 0.28 32.50
C TYR A 614 -42.56 -0.90 33.18
N LYS A 615 -42.89 -0.70 34.45
CA LYS A 615 -43.74 -1.61 35.21
C LYS A 615 -44.68 -0.76 36.05
N GLN A 616 -45.98 -0.98 35.88
CA GLN A 616 -47.00 -0.23 36.61
C GLN A 616 -46.80 -0.44 38.11
N HIS A 617 -46.61 0.67 38.83
CA HIS A 617 -46.43 0.71 40.27
C HIS A 617 -47.72 1.27 40.90
N PHE A 618 -48.26 0.57 41.90
CA PHE A 618 -49.57 0.89 42.49
C PHE A 618 -49.47 1.72 43.79
N ASP A 619 -48.27 1.93 44.32
CA ASP A 619 -48.04 2.76 45.51
C ASP A 619 -47.54 4.17 45.10
N ALA A 620 -47.98 5.20 45.83
CA ALA A 620 -47.49 6.57 45.66
C ALA A 620 -46.07 6.67 46.24
N GLY A 621 -45.06 6.30 45.45
CA GLY A 621 -43.66 6.26 45.87
C GLY A 621 -42.64 6.36 44.72
N SER A 622 -41.36 6.35 45.09
CA SER A 622 -40.18 6.45 44.21
C SER A 622 -40.13 5.34 43.15
N ILE A 623 -39.60 5.67 41.96
CA ILE A 623 -39.48 4.75 40.82
C ILE A 623 -38.78 3.45 41.26
N PRO A 624 -39.27 2.26 40.85
CA PRO A 624 -38.66 0.99 41.21
C PRO A 624 -37.16 0.99 40.93
N GLU A 625 -36.38 0.35 41.80
CA GLU A 625 -34.95 0.22 41.61
C GLU A 625 -34.64 -0.46 40.26
N ALA A 626 -33.63 0.06 39.58
CA ALA A 626 -33.23 -0.43 38.28
C ALA A 626 -32.62 -1.82 38.43
N THR A 627 -33.16 -2.80 37.71
CA THR A 627 -32.54 -4.12 37.62
C THR A 627 -31.91 -4.30 36.26
N ARG A 628 -30.82 -5.08 36.21
CA ARG A 628 -30.09 -5.42 34.98
C ARG A 628 -31.00 -5.82 33.82
N GLU A 629 -31.95 -6.72 34.08
CA GLU A 629 -32.86 -7.29 33.07
C GLU A 629 -33.87 -6.27 32.52
N ARG A 630 -34.01 -5.15 33.22
CA ARG A 630 -34.93 -4.07 32.90
C ARG A 630 -34.23 -2.83 32.35
N THR A 631 -32.91 -2.84 32.20
CA THR A 631 -32.15 -1.71 31.65
C THR A 631 -31.89 -1.91 30.16
N GLY A 632 -32.24 -0.92 29.36
CA GLY A 632 -31.92 -0.85 27.94
C GLY A 632 -30.46 -0.49 27.72
N ARG A 633 -29.58 -1.49 27.75
CA ARG A 633 -28.11 -1.36 27.76
C ARG A 633 -27.48 -0.90 26.44
N TYR A 634 -28.23 -0.87 25.35
CA TYR A 634 -27.69 -0.59 24.01
C TYR A 634 -27.81 0.87 23.58
N GLY A 635 -28.51 1.70 24.35
CA GLY A 635 -28.63 3.12 24.05
C GLY A 635 -28.89 4.00 25.26
N VAL A 636 -28.64 5.30 25.09
CA VAL A 636 -28.90 6.36 26.07
C VAL A 636 -29.63 7.53 25.42
N ILE A 637 -30.28 8.34 26.23
CA ILE A 637 -30.89 9.61 25.82
C ILE A 637 -29.99 10.75 26.31
N ILE A 638 -29.62 11.67 25.42
CA ILE A 638 -28.91 12.90 25.78
C ILE A 638 -29.87 14.06 25.60
N CYS A 639 -30.17 14.80 26.66
CA CYS A 639 -30.97 16.02 26.59
C CYS A 639 -30.06 17.22 26.82
N ALA A 640 -29.97 18.12 25.85
CA ALA A 640 -29.09 19.29 25.91
C ALA A 640 -29.89 20.59 25.77
N GLU A 641 -29.57 21.55 26.63
CA GLU A 641 -30.07 22.91 26.62
C GLU A 641 -28.95 23.89 26.27
N LEU A 642 -29.13 24.61 25.16
CA LEU A 642 -28.20 25.62 24.66
C LEU A 642 -28.77 27.02 24.92
N GLN A 643 -27.92 27.91 25.46
CA GLN A 643 -28.27 29.31 25.79
C GLN A 643 -29.47 29.47 26.76
N GLY A 644 -29.79 28.44 27.55
CA GLY A 644 -30.89 28.48 28.54
C GLY A 644 -32.29 28.46 27.92
N THR A 645 -32.43 28.35 26.60
CA THR A 645 -33.73 28.44 25.92
C THR A 645 -33.95 27.34 24.89
N LEU A 646 -32.90 26.91 24.17
CA LEU A 646 -33.03 25.95 23.09
C LEU A 646 -32.78 24.53 23.61
N VAL A 647 -33.72 23.61 23.40
CA VAL A 647 -33.59 22.21 23.84
C VAL A 647 -33.53 21.27 22.65
N ARG A 648 -32.62 20.29 22.72
CA ARG A 648 -32.56 19.16 21.78
C ARG A 648 -32.29 17.87 22.53
N CYS A 649 -32.96 16.81 22.12
CA CYS A 649 -32.75 15.46 22.66
C CYS A 649 -32.16 14.55 21.58
N PHE A 650 -31.36 13.59 22.00
CA PHE A 650 -30.70 12.62 21.14
C PHE A 650 -30.90 11.21 21.69
N GLU A 651 -31.14 10.25 20.81
CA GLU A 651 -30.95 8.83 21.11
C GLU A 651 -29.58 8.44 20.57
N LEU A 652 -28.70 7.94 21.44
CA LEU A 652 -27.36 7.48 21.09
C LEU A 652 -27.30 5.96 21.26
N PHE A 653 -26.94 5.25 20.18
CA PHE A 653 -26.75 3.80 20.13
C PHE A 653 -25.31 3.48 19.70
N PRO A 654 -24.35 3.39 20.65
CA PRO A 654 -22.93 3.31 20.32
C PRO A 654 -22.56 2.09 19.46
N LEU A 655 -23.12 0.92 19.76
CA LEU A 655 -22.84 -0.32 19.02
C LEU A 655 -23.48 -0.38 17.62
N ARG A 656 -24.35 0.58 17.29
CA ARG A 656 -24.91 0.77 15.94
C ARG A 656 -24.29 1.95 15.21
N SER A 657 -23.33 2.64 15.84
CA SER A 657 -22.76 3.88 15.36
C SER A 657 -23.80 4.96 15.01
N GLU A 658 -24.92 4.98 15.72
CA GLU A 658 -26.07 5.82 15.40
C GLU A 658 -26.35 6.82 16.52
N CYS A 659 -26.54 8.09 16.16
CA CYS A 659 -27.06 9.11 17.07
C CYS A 659 -28.05 9.99 16.32
N ARG A 660 -29.30 9.99 16.78
CA ARG A 660 -30.42 10.62 16.07
C ARG A 660 -31.16 11.59 16.96
N SER A 661 -31.77 12.60 16.35
CA SER A 661 -32.59 13.60 17.03
C SER A 661 -33.85 13.83 16.21
N THR A 662 -35.01 13.59 16.82
CA THR A 662 -36.33 13.83 16.20
C THR A 662 -37.08 14.93 16.96
N PRO A 663 -37.93 15.72 16.28
CA PRO A 663 -38.81 16.69 16.95
C PRO A 663 -39.69 16.04 18.02
N GLU A 664 -40.19 14.83 17.76
CA GLU A 664 -41.07 14.08 18.65
C GLU A 664 -40.33 13.68 19.94
N LEU A 665 -39.07 13.28 19.85
CA LEU A 665 -38.25 12.99 21.03
C LEU A 665 -38.12 14.23 21.93
N ARG A 666 -37.84 15.40 21.34
CA ARG A 666 -37.80 16.66 22.11
C ARG A 666 -39.14 16.98 22.77
N GLU A 667 -40.24 16.86 22.02
CA GLU A 667 -41.57 17.31 22.46
C GLU A 667 -42.27 16.36 23.41
N LYS A 668 -42.06 15.05 23.26
CA LYS A 668 -42.72 14.01 24.06
C LYS A 668 -41.84 13.43 25.16
N VAL A 669 -40.51 13.51 25.04
CA VAL A 669 -39.56 13.06 26.07
C VAL A 669 -38.89 14.25 26.73
N GLY A 670 -38.23 15.11 25.94
CA GLY A 670 -37.39 16.20 26.45
C GLY A 670 -38.05 17.13 27.45
N LYS A 671 -39.32 17.52 27.23
CA LYS A 671 -40.04 18.41 28.17
C LYS A 671 -40.20 17.83 29.57
N TYR A 672 -40.19 16.51 29.73
CA TYR A 672 -40.35 15.83 31.01
C TYR A 672 -39.01 15.52 31.70
N LEU A 673 -37.89 15.84 31.06
CA LEU A 673 -36.55 15.68 31.63
C LEU A 673 -36.10 16.91 32.44
N PHE A 674 -36.92 17.96 32.49
CA PHE A 674 -36.67 19.16 33.27
C PHE A 674 -37.68 19.30 34.40
N ALA A 675 -37.22 19.74 35.56
CA ALA A 675 -38.05 20.39 36.55
C ALA A 675 -38.37 21.82 36.10
N TYR A 676 -39.55 22.31 36.49
CA TYR A 676 -40.00 23.66 36.18
C TYR A 676 -40.26 24.43 37.47
N ASP A 677 -39.81 25.67 37.49
CA ASP A 677 -40.15 26.62 38.55
C ASP A 677 -41.60 27.10 38.38
N GLN A 678 -42.11 27.81 39.40
CA GLN A 678 -43.51 28.24 39.45
C GLN A 678 -43.91 29.18 38.29
N ASP A 679 -42.93 29.86 37.70
CA ASP A 679 -43.10 30.74 36.54
C ASP A 679 -43.01 30.00 35.18
N GLY A 680 -42.84 28.68 35.20
CA GLY A 680 -42.73 27.84 34.01
C GLY A 680 -41.35 27.82 33.37
N THR A 681 -40.34 28.41 34.01
CA THR A 681 -38.94 28.33 33.54
C THR A 681 -38.32 26.97 33.91
N ARG A 682 -37.42 26.47 33.07
CA ARG A 682 -36.71 25.21 33.34
C ARG A 682 -35.63 25.44 34.39
N SER A 683 -35.63 24.63 35.46
CA SER A 683 -34.68 24.78 36.57
C SER A 683 -33.51 23.79 36.47
N HIS A 684 -33.75 22.51 36.73
CA HIS A 684 -32.72 21.46 36.68
C HIS A 684 -33.21 20.18 35.99
N PHE A 685 -32.26 19.35 35.57
CA PHE A 685 -32.55 18.04 35.02
C PHE A 685 -33.01 17.08 36.12
N VAL A 686 -34.16 16.43 35.90
CA VAL A 686 -34.75 15.49 36.87
C VAL A 686 -33.87 14.26 37.04
N GLU A 687 -33.86 13.67 38.24
CA GLU A 687 -33.09 12.43 38.49
C GLU A 687 -33.72 11.22 37.81
N ASP A 688 -35.05 11.11 37.85
CA ASP A 688 -35.79 10.07 37.16
C ASP A 688 -37.21 10.51 36.79
N ASN A 689 -37.81 9.84 35.81
CA ASN A 689 -39.21 10.07 35.41
C ASN A 689 -39.83 8.82 34.77
N SER A 690 -41.16 8.73 34.83
CA SER A 690 -41.97 7.76 34.09
C SER A 690 -42.60 8.40 32.86
N LEU A 691 -42.38 7.82 31.69
CA LEU A 691 -42.96 8.31 30.44
C LEU A 691 -43.88 7.26 29.86
N LEU A 692 -45.15 7.64 29.68
CA LEU A 692 -46.15 6.85 28.98
C LEU A 692 -46.16 7.29 27.51
N ASP A 693 -46.25 6.32 26.60
CA ASP A 693 -46.31 6.55 25.14
C ASP A 693 -45.13 7.37 24.57
N ALA A 694 -43.93 7.14 25.10
CA ALA A 694 -42.71 7.78 24.61
C ALA A 694 -42.34 7.23 23.22
N PRO A 695 -41.91 8.06 22.25
CA PRO A 695 -41.48 7.64 20.92
C PRO A 695 -40.09 6.97 20.97
N LEU A 696 -39.99 5.87 21.71
CA LEU A 696 -38.77 5.10 21.95
C LEU A 696 -39.01 3.64 21.57
N ASP A 697 -38.08 3.05 20.83
CA ASP A 697 -38.14 1.64 20.42
C ASP A 697 -37.41 0.75 21.43
N LEU A 698 -38.15 0.03 22.26
CA LEU A 698 -37.55 -0.86 23.26
C LEU A 698 -36.66 -1.94 22.64
N ASP A 699 -36.94 -2.40 21.42
CA ASP A 699 -36.07 -3.39 20.78
C ASP A 699 -34.67 -2.80 20.47
N ALA A 700 -34.60 -1.51 20.13
CA ALA A 700 -33.31 -0.83 19.94
C ALA A 700 -32.52 -0.75 21.24
N TYR A 701 -33.17 -0.35 22.33
CA TYR A 701 -32.53 -0.20 23.65
C TYR A 701 -32.16 -1.54 24.32
N PHE A 702 -32.93 -2.61 24.10
CA PHE A 702 -32.76 -3.89 24.81
C PHE A 702 -32.15 -5.02 23.97
N LYS A 703 -32.20 -4.92 22.64
CA LYS A 703 -31.72 -5.96 21.72
C LYS A 703 -30.75 -5.44 20.67
N ASN A 704 -30.33 -4.18 20.76
CA ASN A 704 -29.48 -3.52 19.77
C ASN A 704 -30.10 -3.51 18.35
N ALA A 705 -31.43 -3.56 18.24
CA ALA A 705 -32.13 -3.52 16.96
C ALA A 705 -32.04 -2.14 16.29
N ALA A 706 -32.29 -2.07 14.98
CA ALA A 706 -32.41 -0.79 14.27
C ALA A 706 -33.59 0.01 14.85
N PRO A 707 -33.39 1.27 15.23
CA PRO A 707 -34.43 2.01 15.94
C PRO A 707 -35.52 2.46 14.98
N ARG A 708 -36.77 2.03 15.24
CA ARG A 708 -37.92 2.42 14.42
C ARG A 708 -38.49 3.77 14.84
N SER A 709 -38.94 4.57 13.87
CA SER A 709 -39.48 5.92 14.13
C SER A 709 -40.98 5.94 14.49
N ASP A 710 -41.69 4.85 14.19
CA ASP A 710 -43.12 4.66 14.48
C ASP A 710 -43.38 3.93 15.81
N ALA A 711 -42.33 3.45 16.47
CA ALA A 711 -42.43 2.76 17.75
C ALA A 711 -42.74 3.72 18.91
N THR A 712 -43.64 3.31 19.79
CA THR A 712 -43.93 4.01 21.05
C THR A 712 -43.96 3.00 22.20
N SER A 713 -43.41 3.41 23.35
CA SER A 713 -43.22 2.54 24.50
C SER A 713 -43.45 3.30 25.80
N SER A 714 -43.96 2.60 26.82
CA SER A 714 -43.89 3.09 28.19
C SER A 714 -42.52 2.75 28.79
N VAL A 715 -41.84 3.74 29.36
CA VAL A 715 -40.48 3.58 29.91
C VAL A 715 -40.28 4.35 31.22
N PHE A 716 -39.28 3.93 31.99
CA PHE A 716 -38.63 4.81 32.96
C PHE A 716 -37.35 5.37 32.36
N VAL A 717 -37.02 6.61 32.71
CA VAL A 717 -35.82 7.29 32.24
C VAL A 717 -35.06 7.81 33.47
N ARG A 718 -33.80 7.40 33.64
CA ARG A 718 -33.01 7.70 34.86
C ARG A 718 -31.69 8.35 34.48
N LYS A 719 -31.36 9.46 35.15
CA LYS A 719 -30.14 10.22 34.92
C LYS A 719 -28.93 9.41 35.38
N ILE A 720 -27.90 9.38 34.54
CA ILE A 720 -26.60 8.75 34.84
C ILE A 720 -25.46 9.78 34.88
N GLY A 721 -25.72 11.01 34.43
CA GLY A 721 -24.87 12.15 34.71
C GLY A 721 -25.30 13.41 33.99
N GLU A 722 -24.61 14.50 34.30
CA GLU A 722 -24.93 15.86 33.87
C GLU A 722 -23.64 16.65 33.64
N PHE A 723 -23.68 17.57 32.68
CA PHE A 723 -22.60 18.48 32.37
C PHE A 723 -23.13 19.90 32.29
N ASP A 724 -22.48 20.83 33.00
CA ASP A 724 -22.79 22.26 32.89
C ASP A 724 -22.45 22.80 31.50
N SER A 725 -23.04 23.95 31.16
CA SER A 725 -22.70 24.67 29.92
C SER A 725 -21.22 25.03 29.90
N SER A 726 -20.56 24.83 28.76
CA SER A 726 -19.15 25.19 28.57
C SER A 726 -19.00 26.17 27.42
N TRP A 727 -18.17 27.19 27.63
CA TRP A 727 -17.88 28.16 26.59
C TRP A 727 -16.39 28.12 26.23
N HIS A 728 -16.12 27.81 24.97
CA HIS A 728 -14.80 27.80 24.34
C HIS A 728 -14.96 28.02 22.83
N PRO A 729 -13.88 28.32 22.08
CA PRO A 729 -13.94 28.30 20.62
C PRO A 729 -14.56 26.99 20.11
N THR A 730 -15.56 27.10 19.25
CA THR A 730 -16.33 25.93 18.80
C THR A 730 -15.51 25.08 17.83
N HIS A 731 -15.64 23.77 17.99
CA HIS A 731 -15.17 22.73 17.09
C HIS A 731 -16.32 22.09 16.30
N SER A 732 -17.57 22.52 16.53
CA SER A 732 -18.76 21.97 15.86
C SER A 732 -18.74 22.03 14.33
N ASP A 733 -17.95 22.92 13.72
CA ASP A 733 -17.76 23.02 12.27
C ASP A 733 -16.65 22.08 11.75
N ARG A 734 -15.85 21.49 12.65
CA ARG A 734 -14.67 20.67 12.34
C ARG A 734 -14.78 19.31 13.04
N PRO A 735 -15.36 18.28 12.39
CA PRO A 735 -15.65 17.00 13.02
C PRO A 735 -14.44 16.35 13.68
N MET A 736 -13.24 16.50 13.11
CA MET A 736 -12.03 15.94 13.70
C MET A 736 -11.59 16.66 14.98
N ALA A 737 -11.66 18.00 14.99
CA ALA A 737 -11.39 18.76 16.20
C ALA A 737 -12.43 18.44 17.29
N TYR A 738 -13.70 18.25 16.89
CA TYR A 738 -14.77 17.84 17.78
C TYR A 738 -14.54 16.44 18.37
N PHE A 739 -14.12 15.48 17.54
CA PHE A 739 -13.77 14.13 17.99
C PHE A 739 -12.68 14.17 19.08
N ASN A 740 -11.71 15.07 18.97
CA ASN A 740 -10.59 15.22 19.90
C ASN A 740 -10.85 16.20 21.06
N ALA A 741 -12.03 16.83 21.14
CA ALA A 741 -12.32 17.80 22.17
C ALA A 741 -12.49 17.14 23.56
N GLU A 742 -11.89 17.74 24.59
CA GLU A 742 -11.85 17.20 25.95
C GLU A 742 -13.26 16.96 26.53
N ARG A 743 -14.19 17.89 26.32
CA ARG A 743 -15.58 17.71 26.77
C ARG A 743 -16.25 16.51 26.13
N ILE A 744 -16.03 16.31 24.83
CA ILE A 744 -16.63 15.19 24.09
C ILE A 744 -16.05 13.87 24.61
N LYS A 745 -14.74 13.83 24.88
CA LYS A 745 -14.11 12.69 25.54
C LYS A 745 -14.71 12.44 26.93
N ALA A 746 -14.91 13.46 27.75
CA ALA A 746 -15.47 13.33 29.09
C ALA A 746 -16.92 12.78 29.08
N ILE A 747 -17.76 13.27 28.16
CA ILE A 747 -19.13 12.78 27.96
C ILE A 747 -19.10 11.30 27.54
N SER A 748 -18.27 10.95 26.56
CA SER A 748 -18.15 9.58 26.08
C SER A 748 -17.61 8.62 27.15
N ASP A 749 -16.61 9.04 27.93
CA ASP A 749 -16.04 8.26 29.03
C ASP A 749 -17.08 7.99 30.12
N LEU A 750 -17.92 8.98 30.46
CA LEU A 750 -19.01 8.79 31.41
C LEU A 750 -20.02 7.77 30.89
N ILE A 751 -20.50 7.91 29.65
CA ILE A 751 -21.48 6.98 29.06
C ILE A 751 -20.92 5.56 29.02
N ALA A 752 -19.67 5.39 28.58
CA ALA A 752 -19.04 4.08 28.50
C ALA A 752 -18.89 3.41 29.88
N LYS A 753 -18.56 4.18 30.93
CA LYS A 753 -18.36 3.67 32.29
C LYS A 753 -19.68 3.39 33.04
N GLU A 754 -20.65 4.31 32.95
CA GLU A 754 -21.90 4.24 33.71
C GLU A 754 -22.97 3.39 33.02
N HIS A 755 -22.87 3.20 31.70
CA HIS A 755 -23.84 2.42 30.92
C HIS A 755 -23.17 1.46 29.91
N PRO A 756 -22.28 0.55 30.37
CA PRO A 756 -21.68 -0.45 29.50
C PRO A 756 -22.69 -1.53 29.12
N PHE A 757 -22.50 -2.12 27.93
CA PHE A 757 -23.36 -3.23 27.47
C PHE A 757 -23.07 -4.55 28.21
N LEU A 758 -21.84 -4.70 28.74
CA LEU A 758 -21.40 -5.80 29.60
C LEU A 758 -20.72 -5.24 30.86
N THR A 759 -21.01 -5.83 32.02
CA THR A 759 -20.26 -5.51 33.26
C THR A 759 -19.03 -6.39 33.39
N GLU A 760 -18.07 -5.97 34.21
CA GLU A 760 -16.87 -6.77 34.50
C GLU A 760 -17.21 -8.15 35.09
N SER A 761 -18.18 -8.21 36.01
CA SER A 761 -18.65 -9.48 36.59
C SER A 761 -19.26 -10.41 35.55
N GLU A 762 -19.96 -9.86 34.56
CA GLU A 762 -20.57 -10.64 33.48
C GLU A 762 -19.51 -11.22 32.55
N LEU A 763 -18.47 -10.45 32.25
CA LEU A 763 -17.29 -10.93 31.51
C LEU A 763 -16.58 -12.05 32.30
N ALA A 764 -16.45 -11.89 33.62
CA ALA A 764 -15.89 -12.90 34.51
C ALA A 764 -16.73 -14.19 34.54
N ASP A 765 -18.06 -14.08 34.54
CA ASP A 765 -18.94 -15.26 34.50
C ASP A 765 -18.84 -16.00 33.16
N MET A 766 -18.76 -15.25 32.06
CA MET A 766 -18.69 -15.81 30.71
C MET A 766 -17.38 -16.55 30.41
N GLY A 767 -16.27 -16.11 30.99
CA GLY A 767 -14.94 -16.69 30.80
C GLY A 767 -14.50 -17.66 31.90
N ARG A 768 -15.35 -17.91 32.91
CA ARG A 768 -15.00 -18.68 34.11
C ARG A 768 -14.57 -20.11 33.82
N ASP A 769 -15.06 -20.76 32.76
CA ASP A 769 -14.79 -22.16 32.42
C ASP A 769 -14.86 -23.08 33.66
N SER A 770 -16.05 -23.28 34.20
CA SER A 770 -16.27 -24.06 35.43
C SER A 770 -15.80 -25.52 35.26
N THR A 771 -15.05 -26.03 36.24
CA THR A 771 -14.63 -27.43 36.32
C THR A 771 -15.84 -28.34 36.55
N GLU A 772 -15.72 -29.65 36.28
CA GLU A 772 -16.78 -30.65 36.59
C GLU A 772 -17.18 -30.65 38.08
N GLN A 773 -16.33 -30.15 38.97
CA GLN A 773 -16.62 -30.02 40.39
C GLN A 773 -17.44 -28.76 40.70
N GLU A 774 -17.19 -27.65 40.02
CA GLU A 774 -17.95 -26.39 40.15
C GLU A 774 -19.32 -26.48 39.46
N LEU A 775 -19.43 -27.21 38.34
CA LEU A 775 -20.70 -27.46 37.64
C LEU A 775 -21.68 -28.31 38.47
N ALA A 776 -21.16 -29.14 39.38
CA ALA A 776 -21.98 -29.92 40.31
C ALA A 776 -22.57 -29.07 41.47
N ALA A 777 -22.15 -27.80 41.60
CA ALA A 777 -22.56 -26.90 42.67
C ALA A 777 -23.53 -25.78 42.25
N GLU A 778 -23.68 -25.43 40.97
CA GLU A 778 -24.67 -24.40 40.56
C GLU A 778 -25.08 -24.45 39.06
N LYS A 779 -26.30 -23.97 38.77
CA LYS A 779 -26.97 -24.01 37.45
C LYS A 779 -26.35 -23.00 36.45
N PHE A 780 -25.29 -23.42 35.77
CA PHE A 780 -24.51 -22.63 34.81
C PHE A 780 -25.14 -22.48 33.39
N ASP A 781 -26.10 -23.34 33.03
CA ASP A 781 -26.53 -23.51 31.62
C ASP A 781 -27.50 -22.45 31.07
N VAL A 782 -28.18 -21.68 31.92
CA VAL A 782 -29.23 -20.74 31.47
C VAL A 782 -28.67 -19.38 31.04
N ILE A 783 -27.51 -18.99 31.56
CA ILE A 783 -26.86 -17.69 31.33
C ILE A 783 -26.01 -17.74 30.05
N PHE A 784 -25.27 -18.83 29.84
CA PHE A 784 -24.34 -19.00 28.72
C PHE A 784 -25.03 -18.98 27.33
N ASN A 785 -26.15 -19.69 27.18
CA ASN A 785 -26.87 -19.79 25.90
C ASN A 785 -27.74 -18.56 25.55
N LYS A 786 -28.19 -17.79 26.55
CA LYS A 786 -28.90 -16.52 26.32
C LYS A 786 -27.95 -15.38 25.92
N LEU A 787 -26.72 -15.40 26.42
CA LEU A 787 -25.70 -14.38 26.13
C LEU A 787 -24.95 -14.66 24.82
N LEU A 788 -24.65 -15.92 24.46
CA LEU A 788 -23.99 -16.25 23.19
C LEU A 788 -24.75 -15.81 21.92
N ASN A 789 -26.09 -15.84 21.95
CA ASN A 789 -26.92 -15.37 20.83
C ASN A 789 -27.08 -13.83 20.77
N LEU A 790 -26.65 -13.11 21.82
CA LEU A 790 -26.83 -11.67 21.98
C LEU A 790 -25.51 -10.87 21.81
N ILE A 791 -24.35 -11.53 21.83
CA ILE A 791 -23.02 -10.93 22.08
C ILE A 791 -22.13 -10.72 20.86
N ILE A 792 -22.60 -10.94 19.64
CA ILE A 792 -21.82 -10.56 18.45
C ILE A 792 -22.44 -9.28 17.85
N PRO A 793 -22.00 -8.07 18.27
CA PRO A 793 -22.20 -6.88 17.46
C PRO A 793 -21.79 -7.20 16.02
N PHE A 794 -22.62 -6.84 15.04
CA PHE A 794 -22.39 -7.14 13.62
C PHE A 794 -22.51 -8.62 13.21
N LYS A 795 -23.15 -9.51 14.00
CA LYS A 795 -23.37 -10.92 13.62
C LYS A 795 -23.91 -11.11 12.20
N GLU A 796 -24.99 -10.41 11.81
CA GLU A 796 -25.56 -10.53 10.46
C GLU A 796 -24.65 -9.93 9.36
N CYS A 797 -23.89 -8.89 9.69
CA CYS A 797 -22.84 -8.32 8.85
C CYS A 797 -21.71 -9.33 8.61
N ILE A 798 -21.24 -9.99 9.67
CA ILE A 798 -20.20 -11.01 9.66
C ILE A 798 -20.69 -12.26 8.92
N GLU A 799 -21.88 -12.77 9.26
CA GLU A 799 -22.49 -13.95 8.61
C GLU A 799 -22.82 -13.68 7.14
N GLY A 800 -23.17 -12.45 6.78
CA GLY A 800 -23.41 -12.03 5.41
C GLY A 800 -22.14 -11.87 4.59
N LEU A 801 -21.09 -11.23 5.13
CA LEU A 801 -19.75 -11.11 4.52
C LEU A 801 -19.06 -12.48 4.39
N SER A 802 -19.20 -13.35 5.39
CA SER A 802 -18.64 -14.71 5.44
C SER A 802 -19.56 -15.78 4.83
N SER A 803 -20.64 -15.40 4.15
CA SER A 803 -21.65 -16.36 3.65
C SER A 803 -21.22 -17.14 2.40
N GLY A 804 -20.25 -16.61 1.63
CA GLY A 804 -19.91 -17.14 0.30
C GLY A 804 -21.05 -17.02 -0.74
N VAL A 805 -22.12 -16.28 -0.43
CA VAL A 805 -23.28 -16.06 -1.30
C VAL A 805 -23.26 -14.59 -1.75
N PRO A 806 -23.01 -14.29 -3.03
CA PRO A 806 -22.86 -12.91 -3.53
C PRO A 806 -24.05 -11.97 -3.24
N ALA A 807 -25.27 -12.51 -3.10
CA ALA A 807 -26.44 -11.71 -2.72
C ALA A 807 -26.44 -11.31 -1.24
N ARG A 808 -26.05 -12.22 -0.34
CA ARG A 808 -25.96 -11.95 1.12
C ARG A 808 -24.75 -11.08 1.46
N GLN A 809 -23.66 -11.20 0.70
CA GLN A 809 -22.50 -10.32 0.82
C GLN A 809 -22.83 -8.89 0.40
N ARG A 810 -23.57 -8.70 -0.70
CA ARG A 810 -24.09 -7.39 -1.14
C ARG A 810 -25.03 -6.74 -0.12
N ASP A 811 -25.97 -7.50 0.43
CA ASP A 811 -26.89 -6.99 1.47
C ASP A 811 -26.16 -6.68 2.79
N ALA A 812 -25.08 -7.41 3.11
CA ALA A 812 -24.23 -7.14 4.27
C ALA A 812 -23.39 -5.88 4.09
N ILE A 813 -22.79 -5.64 2.92
CA ILE A 813 -22.05 -4.41 2.59
C ILE A 813 -22.99 -3.18 2.66
N ALA A 814 -24.22 -3.32 2.19
CA ALA A 814 -25.23 -2.25 2.24
C ALA A 814 -25.80 -2.00 3.66
N SER A 815 -25.86 -3.03 4.52
CA SER A 815 -26.41 -2.95 5.88
C SER A 815 -25.36 -2.70 6.97
N CYS A 816 -24.07 -2.92 6.68
CA CYS A 816 -22.97 -2.49 7.53
C CYS A 816 -22.79 -0.98 7.41
N VAL A 817 -23.64 -0.21 8.08
CA VAL A 817 -23.48 1.25 8.22
C VAL A 817 -22.39 1.54 9.26
N MET A 818 -21.17 1.32 8.82
CA MET A 818 -19.91 1.93 9.26
C MET A 818 -19.23 2.39 7.97
N ASP A 819 -18.29 3.34 8.01
CA ASP A 819 -17.34 3.53 6.92
C ASP A 819 -16.45 2.26 6.84
N ALA A 820 -17.01 1.16 6.33
CA ALA A 820 -16.57 -0.22 6.56
C ALA A 820 -15.43 -0.67 5.67
N ALA A 821 -14.78 0.25 4.95
CA ALA A 821 -13.42 0.00 4.49
C ALA A 821 -12.40 0.21 5.63
N ALA A 822 -12.79 0.87 6.73
CA ALA A 822 -11.89 1.16 7.84
C ALA A 822 -11.86 0.13 8.97
N VAL A 823 -12.89 -0.71 9.15
CA VAL A 823 -12.91 -1.57 10.34
C VAL A 823 -13.81 -2.80 10.15
N ALA A 824 -13.32 -3.79 9.40
CA ALA A 824 -13.88 -5.13 9.41
C ALA A 824 -12.75 -6.14 9.61
N PHE A 825 -12.70 -6.83 10.77
CA PHE A 825 -12.53 -8.29 10.97
C PHE A 825 -12.06 -8.65 12.40
N ILE A 826 -12.67 -9.68 13.01
CA ILE A 826 -12.11 -11.02 13.34
C ILE A 826 -13.05 -11.73 14.34
N PHE A 827 -13.38 -13.01 14.09
CA PHE A 827 -13.52 -14.03 15.15
C PHE A 827 -13.27 -15.43 14.60
N ALA A 828 -12.09 -16.02 14.86
CA ALA A 828 -11.93 -17.18 15.75
C ALA A 828 -10.45 -17.61 15.80
N SER A 829 -9.81 -17.47 16.96
CA SER A 829 -8.57 -18.19 17.26
C SER A 829 -8.76 -19.02 18.52
N VAL A 830 -9.02 -20.32 18.34
CA VAL A 830 -8.63 -21.33 19.33
C VAL A 830 -7.28 -21.87 18.86
N PRO A 831 -6.18 -21.74 19.62
CA PRO A 831 -4.99 -22.52 19.36
C PRO A 831 -5.28 -23.97 19.79
N VAL A 832 -5.49 -24.89 18.83
CA VAL A 832 -5.44 -26.33 19.11
C VAL A 832 -4.16 -26.90 18.51
N GLN A 833 -3.14 -27.01 19.35
CA GLN A 833 -2.31 -28.21 19.34
C GLN A 833 -2.59 -28.93 20.65
N VAL A 834 -3.26 -30.09 20.58
CA VAL A 834 -3.03 -31.34 21.33
C VAL A 834 -4.18 -32.32 21.02
N GLY A 835 -3.84 -33.48 20.44
CA GLY A 835 -4.46 -34.80 20.72
C GLY A 835 -5.91 -35.12 20.26
N LYS A 836 -6.04 -36.09 19.35
CA LYS A 836 -7.29 -36.75 18.89
C LYS A 836 -8.13 -37.38 20.03
N ALA A 837 -9.45 -37.09 20.12
CA ALA A 837 -10.56 -38.06 20.37
C ALA A 837 -11.97 -37.44 20.55
N VAL A 838 -12.84 -37.67 19.55
CA VAL A 838 -14.31 -37.99 19.54
C VAL A 838 -15.33 -37.24 20.44
N GLY A 839 -16.36 -36.63 19.80
CA GLY A 839 -17.69 -36.46 20.44
C GLY A 839 -18.71 -35.46 19.85
N LYS A 840 -19.17 -35.64 18.60
CA LYS A 840 -20.42 -35.12 17.97
C LYS A 840 -21.15 -33.88 18.57
N SER A 841 -20.77 -32.69 18.12
CA SER A 841 -21.69 -31.59 17.72
C SER A 841 -20.89 -30.43 17.12
N ALA A 842 -20.58 -30.47 15.83
CA ALA A 842 -19.94 -29.36 15.13
C ALA A 842 -20.52 -29.26 13.72
N SER A 843 -21.47 -28.35 13.54
CA SER A 843 -21.89 -27.87 12.23
C SER A 843 -20.91 -26.81 11.74
N LEU A 844 -20.23 -27.08 10.63
CA LEU A 844 -19.77 -26.11 9.62
C LEU A 844 -19.30 -24.74 10.15
N ALA A 845 -18.11 -24.66 10.75
CA ALA A 845 -17.51 -23.40 11.21
C ALA A 845 -15.99 -23.30 10.93
N THR A 846 -15.54 -23.73 9.75
CA THR A 846 -14.10 -23.68 9.38
C THR A 846 -13.80 -23.22 7.95
N LYS A 847 -14.71 -22.48 7.28
CA LYS A 847 -14.50 -22.08 5.88
C LYS A 847 -14.49 -20.57 5.58
N LEU A 848 -14.19 -19.68 6.53
CA LEU A 848 -13.96 -18.26 6.21
C LEU A 848 -13.26 -17.47 7.34
N LEU A 849 -12.11 -17.96 7.82
CA LEU A 849 -11.27 -17.27 8.81
C LEU A 849 -9.77 -17.45 8.55
N SER A 850 -9.33 -17.07 7.35
CA SER A 850 -7.91 -16.84 7.08
C SER A 850 -7.79 -15.46 6.45
N ALA A 851 -7.66 -14.48 7.34
CA ALA A 851 -6.93 -13.23 7.15
C ALA A 851 -5.81 -13.19 8.21
N SER A 852 -5.19 -14.35 8.50
CA SER A 852 -4.42 -14.52 9.75
C SER A 852 -3.09 -15.26 9.62
N ARG A 853 -2.49 -15.39 8.44
CA ARG A 853 -1.09 -15.88 8.32
C ARG A 853 -0.22 -15.19 7.26
N ILE A 854 -0.44 -13.89 7.02
CA ILE A 854 0.68 -12.99 6.69
C ILE A 854 1.15 -12.38 8.01
N GLY A 855 2.42 -12.60 8.35
CA GLY A 855 2.99 -12.18 9.63
C GLY A 855 2.73 -10.70 9.94
N THR A 856 2.07 -10.43 11.06
CA THR A 856 2.16 -9.19 11.85
C THR A 856 1.87 -7.84 11.17
N ARG A 857 1.16 -7.73 10.03
CA ARG A 857 0.95 -6.39 9.40
C ARG A 857 -0.42 -5.98 8.83
N THR A 858 -1.46 -6.81 8.78
CA THR A 858 -2.55 -6.58 7.80
C THR A 858 -3.94 -6.35 8.41
N VAL A 859 -4.15 -5.14 8.93
CA VAL A 859 -5.43 -4.38 8.91
C VAL A 859 -5.07 -2.90 8.76
N VAL A 860 -4.00 -2.49 9.44
CA VAL A 860 -3.45 -1.14 9.37
C VAL A 860 -2.91 -0.81 7.97
N SER A 861 -2.40 -1.76 7.16
CA SER A 861 -1.88 -1.45 5.81
C SER A 861 -2.93 -0.97 4.81
N LEU A 862 -4.14 -1.55 4.81
CA LEU A 862 -5.28 -1.10 3.98
C LEU A 862 -5.77 0.29 4.38
N LEU A 863 -5.61 0.58 5.66
CA LEU A 863 -6.04 1.79 6.34
C LEU A 863 -4.99 2.91 6.33
N ASN A 864 -3.74 2.52 6.14
CA ASN A 864 -2.54 3.34 6.14
C ASN A 864 -1.58 2.77 5.06
N PRO A 865 -1.89 2.96 3.76
CA PRO A 865 -1.07 2.46 2.65
C PRO A 865 0.32 3.12 2.59
N LEU A 866 0.59 4.09 3.47
CA LEU A 866 1.86 4.79 3.61
C LEU A 866 2.76 4.19 4.70
N GLU A 867 2.25 3.21 5.46
CA GLU A 867 3.03 2.53 6.50
C GLU A 867 4.08 1.59 5.89
N GLY A 868 5.34 2.02 5.91
CA GLY A 868 6.46 1.24 5.40
C GLY A 868 7.09 1.76 4.11
N VAL A 869 6.78 3.00 3.70
CA VAL A 869 7.44 3.70 2.59
C VAL A 869 8.34 4.82 3.15
N PRO A 870 9.60 4.55 3.55
CA PRO A 870 10.41 5.54 4.26
C PRO A 870 11.11 6.54 3.32
N THR A 871 11.05 6.36 2.00
CA THR A 871 12.05 6.96 1.08
C THR A 871 11.52 7.69 -0.14
N LEU A 872 10.24 7.59 -0.50
CA LEU A 872 9.74 8.16 -1.76
C LEU A 872 9.69 9.69 -1.79
N ILE A 873 9.80 10.32 -0.63
CA ILE A 873 9.56 11.75 -0.44
C ILE A 873 10.85 12.62 -0.49
N ASN A 874 12.03 12.02 -0.33
CA ASN A 874 13.30 12.77 -0.27
C ASN A 874 13.81 13.21 -1.66
N GLY A 875 13.18 12.76 -2.75
CA GLY A 875 13.53 13.09 -4.12
C GLY A 875 12.64 14.17 -4.73
N GLY A 876 12.75 15.42 -4.26
CA GLY A 876 12.26 16.60 -5.01
C GLY A 876 10.78 16.61 -5.42
N LEU A 877 9.88 16.01 -4.63
CA LEU A 877 8.43 16.07 -4.85
C LEU A 877 7.91 17.49 -4.60
N LYS A 878 7.34 18.12 -5.63
CA LYS A 878 6.45 19.27 -5.48
C LYS A 878 5.02 18.82 -5.73
N LEU A 879 4.18 18.94 -4.70
CA LEU A 879 2.72 18.81 -4.83
C LEU A 879 2.16 20.20 -5.14
N VAL A 880 1.76 20.41 -6.39
CA VAL A 880 0.93 21.56 -6.78
C VAL A 880 -0.51 21.08 -6.72
N GLY A 881 -1.37 21.76 -5.96
CA GLY A 881 -2.79 21.42 -5.93
C GLY A 881 -3.13 20.07 -5.27
N ARG A 882 -4.10 19.36 -5.85
CA ARG A 882 -4.78 18.13 -5.45
C ARG A 882 -4.67 17.17 -6.64
N GLY A 883 -3.69 16.28 -6.64
CA GLY A 883 -3.56 15.24 -7.67
C GLY A 883 -2.28 15.26 -8.52
N ALA A 884 -1.54 16.36 -8.66
CA ALA A 884 -0.29 16.35 -9.40
C ALA A 884 0.92 16.16 -8.48
N ILE A 885 1.25 14.89 -8.20
CA ILE A 885 2.67 14.55 -8.11
C ILE A 885 3.19 14.72 -9.55
N LYS A 886 3.99 15.77 -9.84
CA LYS A 886 4.81 15.75 -11.05
C LYS A 886 5.89 14.68 -10.85
N LEU A 887 5.55 13.46 -11.25
CA LEU A 887 6.34 12.26 -11.02
C LEU A 887 7.70 12.41 -11.71
N GLY A 888 8.79 12.30 -10.95
CA GLY A 888 10.09 11.94 -11.52
C GLY A 888 10.01 10.55 -12.15
N GLY A 889 10.91 10.26 -13.10
CA GLY A 889 10.81 9.10 -14.01
C GLY A 889 10.61 7.71 -13.39
N HIS A 890 10.86 7.51 -12.09
CA HIS A 890 10.67 6.23 -11.41
C HIS A 890 9.19 5.79 -11.30
N ALA A 891 8.29 6.69 -10.92
CA ALA A 891 6.88 6.32 -10.70
C ALA A 891 6.07 6.19 -12.00
N LEU A 892 6.43 6.95 -13.04
CA LEU A 892 5.92 6.72 -14.40
C LEU A 892 6.31 5.33 -14.91
N GLY A 893 7.51 4.85 -14.56
CA GLY A 893 7.96 3.49 -14.88
C GLY A 893 7.11 2.41 -14.21
N ALA A 894 6.81 2.53 -12.91
CA ALA A 894 5.97 1.56 -12.20
C ALA A 894 4.54 1.51 -12.77
N ALA A 895 3.91 2.66 -12.99
CA ALA A 895 2.57 2.74 -13.60
C ALA A 895 2.55 2.14 -15.01
N GLN A 896 3.55 2.44 -15.85
CA GLN A 896 3.67 1.87 -17.20
C GLN A 896 3.88 0.36 -17.18
N VAL A 897 4.71 -0.16 -16.27
CA VAL A 897 4.92 -1.60 -16.12
C VAL A 897 3.64 -2.30 -15.71
N VAL A 898 2.95 -1.80 -14.68
CA VAL A 898 1.66 -2.33 -14.22
C VAL A 898 0.62 -2.28 -15.32
N ARG A 899 0.49 -1.14 -16.00
CA ARG A 899 -0.42 -0.94 -17.13
C ARG A 899 -0.12 -1.93 -18.26
N SER A 900 1.14 -2.12 -18.63
CA SER A 900 1.53 -3.10 -19.66
C SER A 900 1.25 -4.55 -19.26
N GLN A 901 1.40 -4.90 -17.98
CA GLN A 901 1.13 -6.24 -17.44
C GLN A 901 -0.37 -6.51 -17.39
N LEU A 902 -1.16 -5.57 -16.86
CA LEU A 902 -2.61 -5.66 -16.83
C LEU A 902 -3.18 -5.67 -18.25
N TYR A 903 -2.63 -4.93 -19.21
CA TYR A 903 -3.05 -5.05 -20.61
C TYR A 903 -2.86 -6.44 -21.20
N ARG A 904 -1.71 -7.07 -20.93
CA ARG A 904 -1.47 -8.47 -21.36
C ARG A 904 -2.42 -9.45 -20.68
N LEU A 905 -2.85 -9.19 -19.45
CA LEU A 905 -3.78 -10.04 -18.71
C LEU A 905 -5.24 -9.86 -19.16
N THR A 906 -5.57 -8.71 -19.75
CA THR A 906 -6.97 -8.26 -19.86
C THR A 906 -7.50 -8.20 -21.27
N GLY A 907 -6.61 -8.13 -22.27
CA GLY A 907 -6.99 -7.93 -23.66
C GLY A 907 -7.61 -6.56 -23.94
N ALA A 908 -7.67 -5.67 -22.93
CA ALA A 908 -8.32 -4.37 -23.03
C ALA A 908 -7.72 -3.54 -24.17
N HIS A 909 -8.56 -3.15 -25.11
CA HIS A 909 -8.20 -2.33 -26.26
C HIS A 909 -8.15 -0.86 -25.88
N SER A 910 -7.04 -0.36 -25.34
CA SER A 910 -6.81 1.08 -25.48
C SER A 910 -6.41 1.35 -26.93
N TYR A 911 -7.23 2.09 -27.69
CA TYR A 911 -6.72 2.82 -28.85
C TYR A 911 -5.87 3.98 -28.27
N ASN A 912 -4.56 3.80 -28.09
CA ASN A 912 -3.49 3.99 -29.06
C ASN A 912 -3.02 5.45 -29.26
N LEU A 913 -2.68 6.13 -28.16
CA LEU A 913 -1.50 6.99 -28.24
C LEU A 913 -0.29 6.16 -28.68
N LEU A 914 -0.19 4.86 -28.32
CA LEU A 914 0.89 3.96 -28.75
C LEU A 914 1.00 3.71 -30.28
N ARG A 915 -0.10 3.65 -31.06
CA ARG A 915 -0.05 3.67 -32.54
C ARG A 915 0.18 5.06 -33.10
N ALA A 916 -0.19 6.13 -32.40
CA ALA A 916 0.29 7.46 -32.74
C ALA A 916 1.79 7.62 -32.40
N LEU A 917 2.30 6.89 -31.39
CA LEU A 917 3.66 6.92 -30.88
C LEU A 917 4.64 6.12 -31.75
N ASP A 918 4.16 5.11 -32.49
CA ASP A 918 4.92 4.41 -33.55
C ASP A 918 5.41 5.38 -34.66
N HIS A 919 4.89 6.60 -34.70
CA HIS A 919 5.25 7.64 -35.67
C HIS A 919 5.97 8.87 -35.07
N THR A 920 6.37 8.85 -33.78
CA THR A 920 6.91 10.04 -33.06
C THR A 920 8.27 9.86 -32.39
N GLY A 921 8.93 8.69 -32.52
CA GLY A 921 10.20 8.41 -31.86
C GLY A 921 10.09 7.84 -30.43
N ALA A 922 8.89 7.64 -29.89
CA ALA A 922 8.72 7.00 -28.58
C ALA A 922 8.99 5.48 -28.59
N ALA A 923 8.85 4.81 -29.74
CA ALA A 923 9.29 3.43 -29.93
C ALA A 923 10.82 3.27 -29.70
N ALA A 924 11.59 4.32 -30.02
CA ALA A 924 13.01 4.37 -29.71
C ALA A 924 13.24 4.43 -28.19
N ARG A 925 12.52 5.29 -27.48
CA ARG A 925 12.59 5.39 -26.01
C ARG A 925 12.21 4.08 -25.31
N ILE A 926 11.20 3.36 -25.82
CA ILE A 926 10.80 2.03 -25.31
C ILE A 926 11.90 1.00 -25.57
N ARG A 927 12.49 0.97 -26.77
CA ARG A 927 13.59 0.04 -27.08
C ARG A 927 14.87 0.35 -26.30
N MET A 928 15.18 1.63 -26.09
CA MET A 928 16.31 2.09 -25.26
C MET A 928 16.18 1.71 -23.78
N SER A 929 14.97 1.36 -23.32
CA SER A 929 14.70 0.86 -21.97
C SER A 929 14.90 -0.67 -21.82
N LEU A 930 15.03 -1.39 -22.94
CA LEU A 930 15.34 -2.82 -22.95
C LEU A 930 16.81 -3.05 -22.59
N ASP A 931 17.15 -4.26 -22.12
CA ASP A 931 18.54 -4.68 -22.00
C ASP A 931 19.26 -4.61 -23.37
N THR A 932 20.58 -4.44 -23.38
CA THR A 932 21.35 -4.13 -24.59
C THR A 932 21.17 -5.17 -25.71
N VAL A 933 21.02 -6.45 -25.37
CA VAL A 933 20.79 -7.52 -26.36
C VAL A 933 19.36 -7.46 -26.89
N SER A 934 18.35 -7.31 -26.03
CA SER A 934 16.95 -7.16 -26.44
C SER A 934 16.69 -5.85 -27.20
N HIS A 935 17.37 -4.77 -26.84
CA HIS A 935 17.36 -3.50 -27.57
C HIS A 935 17.92 -3.72 -28.98
N ALA A 936 19.07 -4.38 -29.12
CA ALA A 936 19.65 -4.71 -30.43
C ALA A 936 18.74 -5.62 -31.26
N ARG A 937 18.14 -6.68 -30.67
CA ARG A 937 17.17 -7.54 -31.37
C ARG A 937 16.00 -6.74 -31.92
N ALA A 938 15.41 -5.89 -31.07
CA ALA A 938 14.25 -5.08 -31.42
C ALA A 938 14.60 -4.04 -32.49
N LEU A 939 15.76 -3.40 -32.40
CA LEU A 939 16.20 -2.36 -33.33
C LEU A 939 16.61 -2.95 -34.68
N PHE A 940 17.42 -4.01 -34.69
CA PHE A 940 17.87 -4.69 -35.91
C PHE A 940 16.83 -5.64 -36.52
N LYS A 941 15.71 -5.88 -35.81
CA LYS A 941 14.69 -6.88 -36.16
C LYS A 941 15.32 -8.24 -36.44
N ASN A 942 16.26 -8.63 -35.58
CA ASN A 942 17.04 -9.86 -35.74
C ASN A 942 17.09 -10.61 -34.41
N ASP A 943 16.17 -11.56 -34.26
CA ASP A 943 16.07 -12.41 -33.07
C ASP A 943 17.28 -13.36 -32.92
N GLY A 944 18.10 -13.50 -33.97
CA GLY A 944 19.34 -14.28 -33.94
C GLY A 944 20.49 -13.62 -33.18
N ILE A 945 20.35 -12.37 -32.73
CA ILE A 945 21.32 -11.71 -31.84
C ILE A 945 21.08 -12.25 -30.43
N THR A 946 22.02 -13.01 -29.87
CA THR A 946 21.86 -13.69 -28.57
C THR A 946 22.91 -13.33 -27.54
N THR A 947 24.01 -12.71 -27.96
CA THR A 947 25.11 -12.32 -27.08
C THR A 947 25.48 -10.85 -27.25
N LEU A 948 26.14 -10.29 -26.25
CA LEU A 948 26.60 -8.91 -26.26
C LEU A 948 27.74 -8.70 -27.28
N GLU A 949 28.58 -9.72 -27.47
CA GLU A 949 29.64 -9.75 -28.48
C GLU A 949 29.07 -9.66 -29.89
N GLU A 950 27.97 -10.36 -30.18
CA GLU A 950 27.28 -10.26 -31.47
C GLU A 950 26.71 -8.86 -31.72
N VAL A 951 26.18 -8.20 -30.68
CA VAL A 951 25.75 -6.79 -30.76
C VAL A 951 26.95 -5.89 -31.11
N LEU A 952 28.06 -6.06 -30.41
CA LEU A 952 29.27 -5.25 -30.60
C LEU A 952 29.88 -5.46 -31.99
N THR A 953 30.03 -6.70 -32.45
CA THR A 953 30.52 -7.03 -33.80
C THR A 953 29.64 -6.39 -34.86
N ARG A 954 28.31 -6.44 -34.68
CA ARG A 954 27.35 -5.87 -35.62
C ARG A 954 27.40 -4.34 -35.68
N LEU A 955 27.66 -3.68 -34.55
CA LEU A 955 27.85 -2.23 -34.48
C LEU A 955 29.22 -1.77 -35.03
N SER A 956 30.22 -2.65 -35.01
CA SER A 956 31.55 -2.41 -35.59
C SER A 956 31.59 -2.62 -37.11
N ASP A 957 30.70 -3.45 -37.67
CA ASP A 957 30.62 -3.70 -39.10
C ASP A 957 29.88 -2.58 -39.84
N LYS A 958 30.65 -1.67 -40.45
CA LYS A 958 30.13 -0.52 -41.22
C LYS A 958 29.44 -0.91 -42.54
N THR A 959 29.49 -2.19 -42.95
CA THR A 959 28.80 -2.66 -44.17
C THR A 959 27.32 -2.98 -43.93
N ILE A 960 26.89 -3.08 -42.67
CA ILE A 960 25.51 -3.38 -42.29
C ILE A 960 24.67 -2.09 -42.32
N ALA A 961 23.78 -2.01 -43.30
CA ALA A 961 22.88 -0.86 -43.46
C ALA A 961 21.87 -0.76 -42.30
N LEU A 962 21.74 0.44 -41.74
CA LEU A 962 20.78 0.72 -40.66
C LEU A 962 19.33 0.68 -41.21
N PRO A 963 18.35 0.23 -40.40
CA PRO A 963 16.92 0.39 -40.68
C PRO A 963 16.57 1.83 -41.08
N LYS A 964 15.82 2.01 -42.17
CA LYS A 964 15.40 3.33 -42.66
C LYS A 964 14.54 4.07 -41.62
N GLY A 965 14.90 5.31 -41.26
CA GLY A 965 14.10 6.21 -40.42
C GLY A 965 14.36 6.13 -38.90
N ALA A 966 15.43 5.49 -38.45
CA ALA A 966 15.74 5.32 -37.03
C ALA A 966 16.42 6.55 -36.38
N ASP A 967 16.14 6.77 -35.09
CA ASP A 967 16.60 7.91 -34.29
C ASP A 967 18.12 7.85 -34.02
N PRO A 968 18.92 8.86 -34.42
CA PRO A 968 20.37 8.91 -34.13
C PRO A 968 20.72 8.77 -32.65
N VAL A 969 19.82 9.22 -31.75
CA VAL A 969 20.00 9.11 -30.29
C VAL A 969 19.89 7.65 -29.83
N GLU A 970 18.98 6.88 -30.41
CA GLU A 970 18.79 5.45 -30.14
C GLU A 970 20.02 4.63 -30.52
N TRP A 971 20.61 4.94 -31.68
CA TRP A 971 21.85 4.33 -32.15
C TRP A 971 23.02 4.61 -31.23
N GLN A 972 23.19 5.89 -30.87
CA GLN A 972 24.26 6.30 -29.98
C GLN A 972 24.11 5.65 -28.61
N HIS A 973 22.89 5.45 -28.13
CA HIS A 973 22.59 4.75 -26.87
C HIS A 973 22.94 3.27 -26.94
N LEU A 974 22.51 2.55 -28.00
CA LEU A 974 22.86 1.14 -28.18
C LEU A 974 24.39 0.95 -28.31
N PHE A 975 25.04 1.82 -29.08
CA PHE A 975 26.51 1.84 -29.23
C PHE A 975 27.22 2.02 -27.89
N ASN A 976 26.80 3.02 -27.13
CA ASN A 976 27.37 3.34 -25.83
C ASN A 976 27.22 2.18 -24.83
N ASN A 977 26.01 1.62 -24.72
CA ASN A 977 25.74 0.54 -23.77
C ASN A 977 26.48 -0.75 -24.16
N ALA A 978 26.49 -1.11 -25.44
CA ALA A 978 27.21 -2.30 -25.91
C ALA A 978 28.71 -2.18 -25.63
N ALA A 979 29.34 -1.04 -25.97
CA ALA A 979 30.77 -0.85 -25.72
C ALA A 979 31.10 -0.85 -24.22
N LYS A 980 30.26 -0.22 -23.39
CA LYS A 980 30.44 -0.17 -21.93
C LYS A 980 30.29 -1.55 -21.28
N GLU A 981 29.22 -2.27 -21.61
CA GLU A 981 28.96 -3.60 -21.03
C GLU A 981 30.03 -4.60 -21.44
N VAL A 982 30.55 -4.55 -22.68
CA VAL A 982 31.67 -5.40 -23.09
C VAL A 982 32.96 -4.99 -22.38
N GLY A 983 33.22 -3.69 -22.23
CA GLY A 983 34.34 -3.18 -21.45
C GLY A 983 34.31 -3.65 -19.98
N LEU A 984 33.13 -3.71 -19.37
CA LEU A 984 32.90 -4.25 -18.03
C LEU A 984 33.08 -5.78 -17.97
N ALA A 985 32.56 -6.50 -18.96
CA ALA A 985 32.63 -7.95 -19.04
C ALA A 985 34.05 -8.46 -19.33
N ASN A 986 34.92 -7.62 -19.91
CA ASN A 986 36.34 -7.92 -20.09
C ASN A 986 37.06 -8.11 -18.74
N LYS A 987 38.13 -8.91 -18.73
CA LYS A 987 39.00 -9.14 -17.57
C LYS A 987 39.38 -7.86 -16.82
N HIS A 988 39.75 -6.78 -17.51
CA HIS A 988 40.13 -5.53 -16.84
C HIS A 988 38.95 -4.81 -16.17
N GLY A 989 37.76 -4.89 -16.77
CA GLY A 989 36.51 -4.41 -16.15
C GLY A 989 36.13 -5.24 -14.93
N GLN A 990 36.27 -6.57 -15.02
CA GLN A 990 36.06 -7.49 -13.91
C GLN A 990 37.05 -7.27 -12.76
N ASP A 991 38.34 -7.05 -13.06
CA ASP A 991 39.37 -6.74 -12.07
C ASP A 991 39.05 -5.44 -11.32
N LEU A 992 38.61 -4.39 -12.03
CA LEU A 992 38.16 -3.14 -11.42
C LEU A 992 36.93 -3.37 -10.54
N ALA A 993 35.90 -4.04 -11.08
CA ALA A 993 34.67 -4.35 -10.36
C ALA A 993 34.93 -5.21 -9.11
N GLY A 994 35.93 -6.09 -9.13
CA GLY A 994 36.35 -6.86 -7.96
C GLY A 994 36.94 -5.99 -6.84
N LEU A 995 37.53 -4.83 -7.17
CA LEU A 995 38.09 -3.89 -6.20
C LEU A 995 37.08 -2.88 -5.65
N ILE A 996 36.19 -2.36 -6.51
CA ILE A 996 35.31 -1.24 -6.17
C ILE A 996 33.81 -1.57 -6.25
N GLY A 997 33.44 -2.79 -6.65
CA GLY A 997 32.06 -3.21 -6.90
C GLY A 997 31.60 -2.89 -8.32
N GLN A 998 30.63 -3.67 -8.82
CA GLN A 998 30.13 -3.53 -10.19
C GLN A 998 29.49 -2.17 -10.47
N ALA A 999 28.64 -1.66 -9.56
CA ALA A 999 27.97 -0.38 -9.74
C ALA A 999 28.95 0.80 -9.82
N ALA A 1000 30.02 0.77 -9.02
CA ALA A 1000 31.06 1.80 -9.06
C ALA A 1000 31.91 1.70 -10.33
N ALA A 1001 32.25 0.49 -10.78
CA ALA A 1001 32.97 0.27 -12.05
C ALA A 1001 32.14 0.75 -13.26
N ASP A 1002 30.84 0.46 -13.30
CA ASP A 1002 29.94 0.97 -14.34
C ASP A 1002 29.89 2.50 -14.35
N LYS A 1003 29.81 3.12 -13.16
CA LYS A 1003 29.83 4.58 -13.03
C LYS A 1003 31.16 5.18 -13.49
N VAL A 1004 32.30 4.55 -13.20
CA VAL A 1004 33.63 4.98 -13.71
C VAL A 1004 33.64 4.98 -15.24
N LEU A 1005 33.18 3.91 -15.89
CA LEU A 1005 33.14 3.85 -17.35
C LEU A 1005 32.13 4.84 -17.94
N THR A 1006 30.97 5.01 -17.31
CA THR A 1006 29.97 5.99 -17.75
C THR A 1006 30.52 7.43 -17.69
N GLU A 1007 31.23 7.81 -16.63
CA GLU A 1007 31.89 9.12 -16.53
C GLU A 1007 33.06 9.25 -17.53
N THR A 1008 33.75 8.14 -17.81
CA THR A 1008 34.80 8.09 -18.84
C THR A 1008 34.22 8.42 -20.21
N MET A 1009 33.06 7.88 -20.55
CA MET A 1009 32.39 8.12 -21.82
C MET A 1009 31.93 9.58 -21.99
N LYS A 1010 31.70 10.32 -20.89
CA LYS A 1010 31.43 11.77 -20.94
C LYS A 1010 32.69 12.58 -21.27
N ILE A 1011 33.85 12.14 -20.80
CA ILE A 1011 35.15 12.80 -21.04
C ILE A 1011 35.68 12.46 -22.44
N PHE A 1012 35.52 11.20 -22.85
CA PHE A 1012 35.93 10.67 -24.14
C PHE A 1012 34.72 10.19 -24.94
N PRO A 1013 33.83 11.09 -25.41
CA PRO A 1013 32.65 10.69 -26.15
C PRO A 1013 33.04 10.10 -27.51
N ALA A 1014 32.53 8.91 -27.80
CA ALA A 1014 32.64 8.32 -29.13
C ALA A 1014 31.31 8.42 -29.87
N ASN A 1015 31.36 8.79 -31.15
CA ASN A 1015 30.18 8.88 -32.00
C ASN A 1015 30.14 7.68 -32.95
N TYR A 1016 29.02 6.95 -32.97
CA TYR A 1016 28.86 5.79 -33.85
C TYR A 1016 28.98 6.14 -35.34
N ALA A 1017 28.62 7.37 -35.73
CA ALA A 1017 28.68 7.88 -37.10
C ALA A 1017 30.10 8.25 -37.56
N SER A 1018 31.07 8.29 -36.65
CA SER A 1018 32.47 8.53 -36.98
C SER A 1018 33.13 7.26 -37.57
N ASN A 1019 33.95 7.45 -38.61
CA ASN A 1019 34.80 6.39 -39.16
C ASN A 1019 36.11 6.21 -38.39
N ALA A 1020 36.36 7.03 -37.36
CA ALA A 1020 37.63 7.02 -36.63
C ALA A 1020 37.72 5.95 -35.53
N THR A 1021 36.59 5.42 -35.05
CA THR A 1021 36.56 4.49 -33.91
C THR A 1021 35.38 3.54 -34.04
N SER A 1022 35.63 2.23 -34.09
CA SER A 1022 34.58 1.20 -34.07
C SER A 1022 34.04 0.96 -32.65
N ALA A 1023 32.90 0.27 -32.52
CA ALA A 1023 32.36 -0.08 -31.20
C ALA A 1023 33.34 -0.97 -30.42
N SER A 1024 34.07 -1.83 -31.14
CA SER A 1024 35.14 -2.68 -30.62
C SER A 1024 36.33 -1.87 -30.11
N ASP A 1025 36.83 -0.90 -30.90
CA ASP A 1025 37.94 -0.04 -30.47
C ASP A 1025 37.57 0.79 -29.23
N TYR A 1026 36.30 1.21 -29.15
CA TYR A 1026 35.80 1.97 -28.01
C TYR A 1026 35.65 1.10 -26.76
N ALA A 1027 35.14 -0.12 -26.89
CA ALA A 1027 35.09 -1.09 -25.80
C ALA A 1027 36.49 -1.42 -25.27
N GLU A 1028 37.48 -1.57 -26.16
CA GLU A 1028 38.89 -1.78 -25.78
C GLU A 1028 39.46 -0.56 -25.03
N THR A 1029 39.17 0.65 -25.49
CA THR A 1029 39.56 1.89 -24.81
C THR A 1029 38.98 1.95 -23.39
N LEU A 1030 37.70 1.58 -23.21
CA LEU A 1030 37.08 1.52 -21.89
C LEU A 1030 37.71 0.44 -21.00
N ALA A 1031 38.06 -0.72 -21.56
CA ALA A 1031 38.80 -1.76 -20.84
C ALA A 1031 40.21 -1.30 -20.42
N ASP A 1032 40.89 -0.53 -21.26
CA ASP A 1032 42.20 0.07 -20.92
C ASP A 1032 42.10 1.10 -19.80
N ILE A 1033 41.01 1.88 -19.77
CA ILE A 1033 40.73 2.81 -18.68
C ILE A 1033 40.39 2.06 -17.40
N ALA A 1034 39.63 0.96 -17.49
CA ALA A 1034 39.41 0.07 -16.36
C ALA A 1034 40.72 -0.50 -15.80
N ARG A 1035 41.65 -0.89 -16.68
CA ARG A 1035 43.00 -1.34 -16.31
C ARG A 1035 43.80 -0.24 -15.60
N LEU A 1036 43.74 1.00 -16.08
CA LEU A 1036 44.41 2.14 -15.46
C LEU A 1036 43.82 2.45 -14.07
N GLU A 1037 42.49 2.51 -13.95
CA GLU A 1037 41.80 2.73 -12.68
C GLU A 1037 42.06 1.59 -11.67
N THR A 1038 42.16 0.35 -12.14
CA THR A 1038 42.52 -0.81 -11.30
C THR A 1038 43.91 -0.64 -10.68
N LYS A 1039 44.90 -0.18 -11.46
CA LYS A 1039 46.25 0.10 -10.95
C LYS A 1039 46.24 1.18 -9.89
N LYS A 1040 45.51 2.28 -10.11
CA LYS A 1040 45.36 3.38 -9.15
C LYS A 1040 44.64 2.91 -7.88
N ALA A 1041 43.52 2.20 -8.02
CA ALA A 1041 42.74 1.66 -6.92
C ALA A 1041 43.58 0.74 -6.03
N THR A 1042 44.37 -0.13 -6.65
CA THR A 1042 45.31 -1.03 -5.95
C THR A 1042 46.38 -0.24 -5.20
N TYR A 1043 46.97 0.79 -5.82
CA TYR A 1043 47.95 1.65 -5.17
C TYR A 1043 47.38 2.35 -3.93
N LEU A 1044 46.22 2.99 -4.05
CA LEU A 1044 45.56 3.70 -2.94
C LEU A 1044 45.19 2.74 -1.80
N LYS A 1045 44.60 1.58 -2.15
CA LYS A 1045 44.23 0.54 -1.19
C LYS A 1045 45.44 0.05 -0.41
N ASN A 1046 46.53 -0.29 -1.10
CA ASN A 1046 47.75 -0.78 -0.46
C ASN A 1046 48.38 0.28 0.46
N HIS A 1047 48.39 1.54 0.04
CA HIS A 1047 48.92 2.62 0.88
C HIS A 1047 48.11 2.75 2.18
N GLN A 1048 46.78 2.82 2.10
CA GLN A 1048 45.92 2.96 3.28
C GLN A 1048 45.97 1.72 4.19
N GLN A 1049 46.08 0.51 3.62
CA GLN A 1049 46.32 -0.71 4.40
C GLN A 1049 47.67 -0.68 5.14
N ASN A 1050 48.70 -0.08 4.55
CA ASN A 1050 50.00 0.06 5.22
C ASN A 1050 49.93 1.06 6.39
N ILE A 1051 49.16 2.15 6.27
CA ILE A 1051 48.98 3.12 7.36
C ILE A 1051 48.41 2.46 8.63
N LEU A 1052 47.48 1.51 8.49
CA LEU A 1052 46.91 0.78 9.63
C LEU A 1052 47.95 -0.02 10.44
N ASN A 1053 49.10 -0.35 9.83
CA ASN A 1053 50.18 -1.12 10.46
C ASN A 1053 51.32 -0.22 10.99
N MET A 1054 51.22 1.10 10.85
CA MET A 1054 52.25 2.04 11.30
C MET A 1054 51.99 2.52 12.74
N ASP A 1055 53.08 2.75 13.48
CA ASP A 1055 53.01 3.43 14.78
C ASP A 1055 52.84 4.95 14.56
N LEU A 1056 51.57 5.40 14.52
CA LEU A 1056 51.23 6.82 14.33
C LEU A 1056 51.48 7.70 15.57
N GLY A 1057 52.04 7.12 16.63
CA GLY A 1057 52.43 7.82 17.86
C GLY A 1057 53.88 8.31 17.87
N ARG A 1058 54.66 8.07 16.80
CA ARG A 1058 56.06 8.50 16.67
C ARG A 1058 56.26 9.50 15.55
N ALA A 1059 57.37 10.25 15.62
CA ALA A 1059 57.81 11.13 14.54
C ALA A 1059 57.91 10.38 13.19
N PRO A 1060 57.41 10.97 12.08
CA PRO A 1060 56.89 12.33 11.94
C PRO A 1060 55.38 12.50 12.20
N TYR A 1061 54.67 11.46 12.69
CA TYR A 1061 53.21 11.47 12.84
C TYR A 1061 52.70 12.07 14.15
N ASP A 1062 53.56 12.22 15.15
CA ASP A 1062 53.28 12.84 16.46
C ASP A 1062 53.47 14.36 16.48
N ALA A 1063 53.86 14.97 15.37
CA ALA A 1063 54.08 16.41 15.26
C ALA A 1063 52.79 17.20 15.50
N VAL A 1064 52.92 18.35 16.17
CA VAL A 1064 51.80 19.23 16.54
C VAL A 1064 52.10 20.66 16.08
N VAL A 1065 51.09 21.34 15.54
CA VAL A 1065 51.20 22.76 15.14
C VAL A 1065 51.30 23.64 16.39
N PRO A 1066 52.26 24.57 16.49
CA PRO A 1066 52.31 25.53 17.59
C PRO A 1066 51.02 26.37 17.65
N GLU A 1067 50.45 26.54 18.86
CA GLU A 1067 49.12 27.18 19.06
C GLU A 1067 48.96 28.53 18.35
N LYS A 1068 49.99 29.38 18.42
CA LYS A 1068 49.98 30.71 17.78
C LYS A 1068 49.86 30.70 16.25
N VAL A 1069 50.18 29.57 15.61
CA VAL A 1069 50.19 29.44 14.15
C VAL A 1069 48.78 29.26 13.60
N PHE A 1070 47.93 28.45 14.25
CA PHE A 1070 46.57 28.18 13.77
C PHE A 1070 45.47 28.88 14.58
N ASN A 1071 45.77 29.31 15.81
CA ASN A 1071 44.83 29.95 16.72
C ASN A 1071 45.33 31.35 17.13
N PRO A 1072 45.40 32.33 16.20
CA PRO A 1072 45.89 33.67 16.50
C PRO A 1072 44.95 34.47 17.43
N GLN A 1073 43.68 34.07 17.52
CA GLN A 1073 42.68 34.72 18.38
C GLN A 1073 42.66 34.19 19.82
N GLY A 1074 43.46 33.15 20.13
CA GLY A 1074 43.64 32.65 21.49
C GLY A 1074 42.43 31.88 22.06
N PHE A 1075 41.66 31.20 21.22
CA PHE A 1075 40.53 30.38 21.66
C PHE A 1075 40.97 29.25 22.59
N THR A 1076 40.22 29.01 23.66
CA THR A 1076 40.47 27.91 24.61
C THR A 1076 39.48 26.76 24.45
N ASP A 1077 38.29 27.01 23.89
CA ASP A 1077 37.29 25.98 23.59
C ASP A 1077 37.82 25.00 22.52
N PRO A 1078 37.83 23.67 22.78
CA PRO A 1078 38.34 22.69 21.82
C PRO A 1078 37.67 22.77 20.44
N ALA A 1079 36.37 23.04 20.37
CA ALA A 1079 35.65 23.14 19.08
C ALA A 1079 36.05 24.41 18.30
N GLN A 1080 36.22 25.55 18.98
CA GLN A 1080 36.75 26.77 18.37
C GLN A 1080 38.23 26.61 17.94
N ARG A 1081 39.06 25.93 18.74
CA ARG A 1081 40.45 25.60 18.34
C ARG A 1081 40.46 24.72 17.08
N ALA A 1082 39.59 23.72 17.01
CA ALA A 1082 39.43 22.86 15.85
C ALA A 1082 38.95 23.63 14.60
N GLY A 1083 37.97 24.51 14.77
CA GLY A 1083 37.52 25.42 13.70
C GLY A 1083 38.65 26.33 13.19
N ALA A 1084 39.45 26.91 14.09
CA ALA A 1084 40.59 27.75 13.73
C ALA A 1084 41.66 26.97 12.95
N TRP A 1085 41.93 25.72 13.34
CA TRP A 1085 42.84 24.83 12.60
C TRP A 1085 42.33 24.50 11.19
N MET A 1086 41.05 24.20 11.06
CA MET A 1086 40.42 23.95 9.75
C MET A 1086 40.48 25.17 8.83
N VAL A 1087 40.24 26.37 9.37
CA VAL A 1087 40.37 27.64 8.60
C VAL A 1087 41.82 27.86 8.16
N ASN A 1088 42.79 27.65 9.06
CA ASN A 1088 44.21 27.79 8.75
C ASN A 1088 44.68 26.80 7.67
N GLY A 1089 44.05 25.62 7.57
CA GLY A 1089 44.32 24.62 6.53
C GLY A 1089 43.61 24.86 5.20
N ALA A 1090 42.62 25.76 5.14
CA ALA A 1090 41.81 25.99 3.95
C ALA A 1090 42.41 27.06 3.04
N THR A 1091 42.63 26.74 1.76
CA THR A 1091 43.30 27.64 0.79
C THR A 1091 42.36 28.66 0.10
N SER A 1092 41.04 28.58 0.25
CA SER A 1092 40.10 29.35 -0.60
C SER A 1092 38.92 30.06 0.08
N GLN A 1093 38.66 29.94 1.38
CA GLN A 1093 37.51 30.62 2.03
C GLN A 1093 37.80 30.95 3.50
N THR A 1094 38.36 32.13 3.77
CA THR A 1094 38.79 32.57 5.12
C THR A 1094 37.64 32.91 6.08
N ASN A 1095 36.36 32.86 5.65
CA ASN A 1095 35.21 33.35 6.42
C ASN A 1095 34.26 32.26 6.96
N ASP A 1096 34.65 30.98 6.94
CA ASP A 1096 33.75 29.86 7.34
C ASP A 1096 33.94 29.37 8.79
N PHE A 1097 34.63 30.14 9.65
CA PHE A 1097 34.94 29.72 11.03
C PHE A 1097 33.71 29.29 11.82
N ASP A 1098 32.68 30.16 11.89
CA ASP A 1098 31.46 29.88 12.67
C ASP A 1098 30.71 28.68 12.11
N HIS A 1099 30.71 28.52 10.78
CA HIS A 1099 30.08 27.40 10.10
C HIS A 1099 30.79 26.08 10.40
N PHE A 1100 32.12 26.04 10.35
CA PHE A 1100 32.88 24.85 10.76
C PHE A 1100 32.63 24.52 12.23
N VAL A 1101 32.67 25.50 13.13
CA VAL A 1101 32.39 25.27 14.55
C VAL A 1101 30.97 24.72 14.77
N ALA A 1102 29.97 25.20 14.03
CA ALA A 1102 28.61 24.68 14.10
C ALA A 1102 28.52 23.21 13.69
N VAL A 1103 29.09 22.83 12.55
CA VAL A 1103 29.13 21.43 12.08
C VAL A 1103 29.91 20.55 13.07
N LEU A 1104 31.06 21.01 13.55
CA LEU A 1104 31.86 20.28 14.53
C LEU A 1104 31.08 20.01 15.81
N ARG A 1105 30.35 21.00 16.34
CA ARG A 1105 29.53 20.85 17.55
C ARG A 1105 28.36 19.91 17.34
N GLU A 1106 27.67 20.02 16.21
CA GLU A 1106 26.55 19.14 15.86
C GLU A 1106 26.97 17.66 15.89
N TYR A 1107 28.08 17.32 15.24
CA TYR A 1107 28.52 15.93 15.11
C TYR A 1107 29.35 15.43 16.29
N ALA A 1108 30.00 16.33 17.04
CA ALA A 1108 30.61 15.97 18.32
C ALA A 1108 29.55 15.69 19.40
N GLY A 1109 28.40 16.39 19.34
CA GLY A 1109 27.30 16.24 20.30
C GLY A 1109 26.33 15.10 20.02
N ASN A 1110 26.44 14.42 18.87
CA ASN A 1110 25.60 13.28 18.50
C ASN A 1110 26.37 11.95 18.46
N SER A 1111 25.63 10.83 18.38
CA SER A 1111 26.18 9.47 18.35
C SER A 1111 26.32 8.88 16.94
N LYS A 1112 26.21 9.69 15.86
CA LYS A 1112 26.32 9.18 14.47
C LYS A 1112 27.71 8.56 14.24
N SER A 1113 27.76 7.41 13.57
CA SER A 1113 29.04 6.71 13.32
C SER A 1113 29.89 7.46 12.31
N LEU A 1114 31.16 7.70 12.63
CA LEU A 1114 32.09 8.35 11.69
C LEU A 1114 32.70 7.38 10.66
N THR A 1115 32.41 6.08 10.78
CA THR A 1115 32.76 5.08 9.75
C THR A 1115 31.62 4.79 8.79
N ASP A 1116 30.45 5.41 9.00
CA ASP A 1116 29.31 5.30 8.09
C ASP A 1116 29.50 6.24 6.89
N PRO A 1117 29.58 5.72 5.64
CA PRO A 1117 29.74 6.55 4.45
C PRO A 1117 28.63 7.58 4.25
N SER A 1118 27.40 7.29 4.71
CA SER A 1118 26.27 8.22 4.62
C SER A 1118 26.47 9.44 5.52
N VAL A 1119 26.99 9.23 6.74
CA VAL A 1119 27.34 10.28 7.69
C VAL A 1119 28.49 11.12 7.17
N ILE A 1120 29.52 10.49 6.59
CA ILE A 1120 30.65 11.21 5.97
C ILE A 1120 30.16 12.09 4.81
N THR A 1121 29.21 11.59 4.01
CA THR A 1121 28.61 12.34 2.90
C THR A 1121 27.75 13.51 3.39
N GLU A 1122 27.01 13.34 4.49
CA GLU A 1122 26.25 14.40 5.13
C GLU A 1122 27.16 15.50 5.71
N VAL A 1123 28.26 15.11 6.37
CA VAL A 1123 29.28 16.06 6.84
C VAL A 1123 29.92 16.77 5.65
N HIS A 1124 30.24 16.05 4.57
CA HIS A 1124 30.79 16.62 3.35
C HIS A 1124 29.87 17.69 2.73
N SER A 1125 28.59 17.38 2.54
CA SER A 1125 27.63 18.29 1.91
C SER A 1125 27.36 19.54 2.75
N LYS A 1126 27.42 19.42 4.08
CA LYS A 1126 27.32 20.58 4.97
C LYS A 1126 28.56 21.48 4.89
N LEU A 1127 29.74 20.95 4.55
CA LEU A 1127 30.99 21.72 4.53
C LEU A 1127 31.33 22.33 3.16
N ILE A 1128 30.66 21.91 2.08
CA ILE A 1128 30.96 22.30 0.70
C ILE A 1128 29.70 22.80 -0.01
N PHE A 1129 29.65 24.09 -0.34
CA PHE A 1129 28.48 24.74 -0.95
C PHE A 1129 28.45 24.71 -2.49
N THR A 1130 29.54 24.29 -3.14
CA THR A 1130 29.65 24.27 -4.63
C THR A 1130 30.30 22.97 -5.11
N ASN A 1131 29.80 22.40 -6.21
CA ASN A 1131 30.40 21.24 -6.91
C ASN A 1131 30.41 19.91 -6.12
N VAL A 1132 29.43 19.68 -5.23
CA VAL A 1132 29.30 18.44 -4.43
C VAL A 1132 29.24 17.18 -5.31
N ASP A 1133 28.62 17.27 -6.49
CA ASP A 1133 28.44 16.13 -7.42
C ASP A 1133 29.57 16.00 -8.47
N ARG A 1134 30.65 16.77 -8.35
CA ARG A 1134 31.75 16.73 -9.32
C ARG A 1134 32.45 15.38 -9.27
N VAL A 1135 32.61 14.73 -10.42
CA VAL A 1135 33.50 13.57 -10.57
C VAL A 1135 34.88 14.04 -11.00
N ARG A 1136 35.94 13.57 -10.33
CA ARG A 1136 37.33 13.93 -10.62
C ARG A 1136 38.16 12.71 -10.98
N GLY A 1137 39.18 12.88 -11.84
CA GLY A 1137 40.31 11.93 -11.98
C GLY A 1137 40.08 10.73 -12.90
N VAL A 1138 38.91 10.64 -13.54
CA VAL A 1138 38.53 9.54 -14.43
C VAL A 1138 39.38 9.56 -15.71
N GLY A 1139 40.03 8.45 -16.04
CA GLY A 1139 40.76 8.25 -17.31
C GLY A 1139 42.05 9.06 -17.48
N LEU A 1140 42.42 9.91 -16.52
CA LEU A 1140 43.65 10.71 -16.57
C LEU A 1140 44.86 9.91 -16.11
N GLU A 1141 46.03 10.08 -16.75
CA GLU A 1141 47.29 9.53 -16.24
C GLU A 1141 47.72 10.28 -14.97
N SER A 1142 47.26 9.79 -13.82
CA SER A 1142 47.61 10.33 -12.52
C SER A 1142 47.83 9.20 -11.52
N LYS A 1143 48.53 9.49 -10.42
CA LYS A 1143 48.67 8.55 -9.30
C LYS A 1143 47.36 8.39 -8.51
N TYR A 1144 46.39 9.27 -8.72
CA TYR A 1144 45.12 9.30 -8.00
C TYR A 1144 44.02 8.62 -8.80
N GLY A 1145 43.21 7.83 -8.11
CA GLY A 1145 41.98 7.22 -8.62
C GLY A 1145 40.91 8.26 -8.93
N SER A 1146 39.90 7.87 -9.71
CA SER A 1146 38.69 8.65 -9.82
C SER A 1146 37.99 8.81 -8.47
N SER A 1147 37.23 9.90 -8.27
CA SER A 1147 36.47 10.07 -7.02
C SER A 1147 35.42 8.97 -6.82
N VAL A 1148 34.91 8.38 -7.90
CA VAL A 1148 33.99 7.23 -7.86
C VAL A 1148 34.70 5.98 -7.32
N ALA A 1149 35.86 5.63 -7.88
CA ALA A 1149 36.66 4.51 -7.38
C ALA A 1149 37.14 4.78 -5.94
N GLY A 1150 37.54 6.02 -5.66
CA GLY A 1150 37.96 6.48 -4.35
C GLY A 1150 36.88 6.36 -3.29
N PHE A 1151 35.65 6.75 -3.60
CA PHE A 1151 34.53 6.61 -2.67
C PHE A 1151 34.25 5.14 -2.36
N ALA A 1152 34.17 4.31 -3.39
CA ALA A 1152 33.94 2.87 -3.21
C ALA A 1152 35.04 2.18 -2.42
N LEU A 1153 36.32 2.53 -2.65
CA LEU A 1153 37.44 2.02 -1.85
C LEU A 1153 37.38 2.49 -0.40
N MET A 1154 37.01 3.76 -0.18
CA MET A 1154 36.79 4.31 1.15
C MET A 1154 35.71 3.53 1.88
N GLU A 1155 34.56 3.28 1.26
CA GLU A 1155 33.47 2.49 1.87
C GLU A 1155 33.94 1.09 2.29
N GLN A 1156 34.76 0.43 1.48
CA GLN A 1156 35.32 -0.87 1.85
C GLN A 1156 36.36 -0.76 2.97
N HIS A 1157 37.19 0.28 2.95
CA HIS A 1157 38.25 0.48 3.94
C HIS A 1157 37.69 0.90 5.31
N LEU A 1158 36.65 1.73 5.35
CA LEU A 1158 35.99 2.15 6.59
C LEU A 1158 35.51 0.96 7.43
N LYS A 1159 35.10 -0.14 6.78
CA LYS A 1159 34.72 -1.40 7.45
C LYS A 1159 35.88 -2.11 8.16
N THR A 1160 37.11 -1.76 7.81
CA THR A 1160 38.33 -2.35 8.38
C THR A 1160 38.92 -1.51 9.51
N LEU A 1161 38.40 -0.31 9.75
CA LEU A 1161 38.91 0.58 10.79
C LEU A 1161 38.45 0.13 12.18
N ASP A 1162 39.41 -0.06 13.09
CA ASP A 1162 39.11 -0.24 14.50
C ASP A 1162 38.81 1.11 15.16
N THR A 1163 37.54 1.32 15.49
CA THR A 1163 37.05 2.54 16.17
C THR A 1163 37.62 2.72 17.58
N ALA A 1164 38.13 1.65 18.21
CA ALA A 1164 38.78 1.71 19.52
C ALA A 1164 40.28 2.03 19.44
N HIS A 1165 40.86 2.07 18.23
CA HIS A 1165 42.28 2.34 18.05
C HIS A 1165 42.65 3.75 18.54
N GLN A 1166 43.78 3.88 19.26
CA GLN A 1166 44.20 5.15 19.87
C GLN A 1166 44.44 6.31 18.88
N HIS A 1167 44.60 5.97 17.60
CA HIS A 1167 44.79 6.90 16.47
C HIS A 1167 43.69 6.75 15.41
N PHE A 1168 42.49 6.30 15.79
CA PHE A 1168 41.34 6.16 14.89
C PHE A 1168 41.03 7.46 14.13
N ASP A 1169 41.16 8.61 14.79
CA ASP A 1169 41.07 9.95 14.21
C ASP A 1169 42.03 10.16 13.02
N LYS A 1170 43.30 9.73 13.16
CA LYS A 1170 44.30 9.82 12.10
C LYS A 1170 44.01 8.85 10.97
N HIS A 1171 43.55 7.63 11.26
CA HIS A 1171 43.12 6.66 10.25
C HIS A 1171 41.94 7.20 9.43
N LEU A 1172 40.97 7.84 10.08
CA LEU A 1172 39.81 8.42 9.42
C LEU A 1172 40.20 9.60 8.51
N LEU A 1173 41.10 10.46 8.98
CA LEU A 1173 41.66 11.55 8.16
C LEU A 1173 42.43 11.01 6.95
N ALA A 1174 43.29 10.03 7.16
CA ALA A 1174 44.06 9.36 6.10
C ALA A 1174 43.15 8.74 5.04
N THR A 1175 42.07 8.09 5.49
CA THR A 1175 41.10 7.39 4.64
C THR A 1175 40.42 8.33 3.64
N VAL A 1176 39.83 9.43 4.11
CA VAL A 1176 39.04 10.34 3.24
C VAL A 1176 39.94 11.10 2.26
N ILE A 1177 41.11 11.57 2.70
CA ILE A 1177 42.04 12.26 1.80
C ILE A 1177 42.67 11.24 0.85
N GLY A 1178 43.19 10.14 1.39
CA GLY A 1178 43.97 9.14 0.68
C GLY A 1178 43.22 8.43 -0.42
N PHE A 1179 41.93 8.16 -0.25
CA PHE A 1179 41.11 7.64 -1.34
C PHE A 1179 40.58 8.70 -2.29
N GLN A 1180 40.67 9.99 -1.95
CA GLN A 1180 40.18 11.07 -2.81
C GLN A 1180 38.70 10.92 -3.19
N SER A 1181 37.88 10.51 -2.22
CA SER A 1181 36.51 10.02 -2.36
C SER A 1181 35.50 11.03 -2.88
N PHE A 1182 35.79 12.32 -2.76
CA PHE A 1182 34.96 13.40 -3.27
C PHE A 1182 35.66 14.16 -4.40
N GLY A 1183 34.88 14.74 -5.32
CA GLY A 1183 35.43 15.54 -6.42
C GLY A 1183 36.17 16.79 -5.96
N ASP A 1184 35.76 17.33 -4.83
CA ASP A 1184 36.38 18.46 -4.13
C ASP A 1184 36.21 18.27 -2.61
N GLY A 1185 36.81 19.12 -1.79
CA GLY A 1185 36.51 19.17 -0.35
C GLY A 1185 37.00 17.99 0.51
N ASN A 1186 37.78 17.06 -0.02
CA ASN A 1186 38.33 15.92 0.75
C ASN A 1186 39.10 16.39 2.00
N GLY A 1187 39.95 17.41 1.86
CA GLY A 1187 40.73 17.94 2.97
C GLY A 1187 39.87 18.53 4.09
N ARG A 1188 38.82 19.29 3.74
CA ARG A 1188 37.89 19.88 4.72
C ARG A 1188 37.09 18.80 5.45
N THR A 1189 36.59 17.83 4.70
CA THR A 1189 35.79 16.71 5.22
C THR A 1189 36.62 15.85 6.17
N ALA A 1190 37.83 15.47 5.75
CA ALA A 1190 38.75 14.70 6.58
C ALA A 1190 39.17 15.45 7.85
N SER A 1191 39.44 16.76 7.73
CA SER A 1191 39.78 17.61 8.87
C SER A 1191 38.62 17.72 9.86
N ALA A 1192 37.38 17.82 9.36
CA ALA A 1192 36.19 17.84 10.20
C ALA A 1192 35.99 16.51 10.93
N LEU A 1193 36.13 15.38 10.23
CA LEU A 1193 35.99 14.06 10.83
C LEU A 1193 37.06 13.78 11.89
N TYR A 1194 38.31 14.19 11.62
CA TYR A 1194 39.40 14.19 12.60
C TYR A 1194 39.05 14.99 13.85
N ALA A 1195 38.60 16.23 13.65
CA ALA A 1195 38.21 17.12 14.73
C ALA A 1195 37.02 16.57 15.52
N ILE A 1196 35.96 16.08 14.88
CA ILE A 1196 34.78 15.49 15.53
C ILE A 1196 35.21 14.30 16.40
N SER A 1197 36.06 13.42 15.89
CA SER A 1197 36.59 12.28 16.65
C SER A 1197 37.35 12.73 17.91
N GLN A 1198 38.22 13.74 17.78
CA GLN A 1198 38.97 14.32 18.91
C GLN A 1198 38.04 15.02 19.93
N LEU A 1199 37.05 15.77 19.45
CA LEU A 1199 36.08 16.49 20.28
C LEU A 1199 35.17 15.56 21.08
N ARG A 1200 34.80 14.40 20.53
CA ARG A 1200 34.08 13.34 21.28
C ARG A 1200 34.90 12.80 22.46
N ALA A 1201 36.23 12.91 22.38
CA ALA A 1201 37.14 12.59 23.48
C ALA A 1201 37.48 13.80 24.37
N GLY A 1202 36.78 14.93 24.21
CA GLY A 1202 36.95 16.14 25.01
C GLY A 1202 38.27 16.89 24.78
N ARG A 1203 38.95 16.64 23.64
CA ARG A 1203 40.28 17.20 23.34
C ARG A 1203 40.38 17.67 21.89
N PHE A 1204 41.45 18.41 21.57
CA PHE A 1204 41.80 18.73 20.19
C PHE A 1204 43.31 18.97 20.06
N THR A 1205 43.94 18.26 19.12
CA THR A 1205 45.37 18.33 18.80
C THR A 1205 45.56 18.67 17.31
N PRO A 1206 46.18 19.80 16.96
CA PRO A 1206 46.30 20.25 15.57
C PRO A 1206 47.47 19.54 14.84
N LEU A 1207 47.17 18.90 13.71
CA LEU A 1207 48.20 18.25 12.87
C LEU A 1207 48.83 19.23 11.88
N PRO A 1208 50.16 19.20 11.66
CA PRO A 1208 50.80 19.99 10.62
C PRO A 1208 50.50 19.40 9.24
N ARG A 1209 50.51 20.25 8.21
CA ARG A 1209 50.21 19.85 6.83
C ARG A 1209 51.11 18.72 6.34
N GLU A 1210 52.38 18.72 6.72
CA GLU A 1210 53.32 17.66 6.36
C GLU A 1210 52.90 16.28 6.90
N THR A 1211 52.37 16.23 8.12
CA THR A 1211 51.83 14.99 8.70
C THR A 1211 50.56 14.55 7.99
N VAL A 1212 49.67 15.48 7.62
CA VAL A 1212 48.47 15.19 6.83
C VAL A 1212 48.83 14.63 5.44
N ASP A 1213 49.82 15.21 4.77
CA ASP A 1213 50.33 14.74 3.48
C ASP A 1213 50.92 13.32 3.60
N LEU A 1214 51.68 13.04 4.66
CA LEU A 1214 52.26 11.71 4.92
C LEU A 1214 51.20 10.65 5.23
N LEU A 1215 50.17 10.99 6.04
CA LEU A 1215 49.07 10.09 6.38
C LEU A 1215 48.19 9.77 5.17
N SER A 1216 47.97 10.75 4.29
CA SER A 1216 47.13 10.56 3.11
C SER A 1216 47.84 9.85 1.97
N GLY A 1217 49.17 9.99 1.87
CA GLY A 1217 49.96 9.47 0.75
C GLY A 1217 49.83 10.31 -0.54
N ILE A 1218 49.35 11.54 -0.40
CA ILE A 1218 48.99 12.42 -1.53
C ILE A 1218 49.90 13.63 -1.51
N ARG A 1219 50.97 13.55 -2.32
CA ARG A 1219 51.90 14.63 -2.65
C ARG A 1219 52.36 14.56 -4.10
#